data_AF-A0A7R9H6S0-F1
#
_entry.id   AF-A0A7R9H6S0-F1
#
_cell.length_a   1.000
_cell.length_b   1.000
_cell.length_c   1.000
_cell.angle_alpha   90.00
_cell.angle_beta   90.00
_cell.angle_gamma   90.00
#
_symmetry.space_group_name_H-M   'P 1'
#
loop_
_entity.id
_entity.type
_entity.pdbx_description
1 polymer ?
#
loop_
_entity_poly.entity_id
_entity_poly.type
_entity_poly.pdbx_seq_one_letter_code
_entity_poly.pdbx_strand_id
1 'polypeptide(L)'
;MFEVTFEVSGGVPLPLKPAIADFCRALEEEEDEETKFLVDRWERPQGGGGITCILQDGRVFEKAGVNISVVKGVLPPAAVQQMRARGKSLKEGELPFFAAGVSSVIHPRNPLVPTVHFNYRYFEVQEPGGTTQSWFGGGTDLTPYYLDEEDSRHFHSQLKAACDQHDPGYYAKFKKWCDDYFNITHRGDRLCPSHFSVNYLAMAIVLTAMMESLVKLELGDFYCAVHRRTNMSNRERRGVGGIFFDDLEDPDPEKTFQFVTSCAESVIPSYLPLVKKHKDDAYGYHERQWQLLRRGRYVEFNLIYDRGTKFGLYTPGARFESILMSLPLTARWEYMHVPSPDSKEGKLVEILKNPRDWLEIGEPSTDTKKSLVSESFKLNESCERTTLASRMQRSLCLNGSCLDNCWTKSDNKIGVAMNGVIYHEKQVKEMCALHTLNNLFQEREAFNKYELDDICHSLSPNVWINPHKSLLGLGNYDVNVIMAALHRRGYEAIWFDKRKDPKCLNLANIFGFILNVPSDYKLGFVMLPLRRRHWVAIRDICGTYYNLDSKFQSPQLIGRMDDVVAYLYGQLQSKEKELFVVVHSDVERSQGWQLDDICSNHVIALDNRSPKDLHPAASVPGDDCPVSGHSPRIDGDRTLATSATLDR
;
A
#
# COMPACT_ATOMS: atom_id res chain seq x y z
N MET A 1 29.31 14.79 -9.67
CA MET A 1 29.16 13.31 -9.65
C MET A 1 28.62 12.71 -10.94
N PHE A 2 27.99 13.47 -11.86
CA PHE A 2 27.40 12.97 -13.11
C PHE A 2 27.99 13.58 -14.40
N GLU A 3 29.32 13.58 -14.56
CA GLU A 3 29.95 13.85 -15.87
C GLU A 3 30.18 12.53 -16.62
N VAL A 4 29.30 12.17 -17.56
CA VAL A 4 29.51 11.03 -18.52
C VAL A 4 29.01 11.36 -19.91
N THR A 5 29.73 12.13 -20.71
CA THR A 5 29.29 12.48 -22.08
C THR A 5 29.16 11.22 -22.94
N PHE A 6 27.92 10.74 -23.10
CA PHE A 6 27.61 9.76 -24.14
C PHE A 6 27.24 10.54 -25.39
N GLU A 7 28.17 10.63 -26.33
CA GLU A 7 27.87 11.15 -27.66
C GLU A 7 26.96 10.16 -28.40
N VAL A 8 25.72 10.60 -28.58
CA VAL A 8 24.73 9.96 -29.44
C VAL A 8 25.24 10.07 -30.88
N SER A 9 25.14 8.98 -31.64
CA SER A 9 25.41 9.00 -33.08
C SER A 9 24.49 10.03 -33.73
N GLY A 10 25.04 10.97 -34.52
CA GLY A 10 24.24 12.01 -35.19
C GLY A 10 24.02 13.32 -34.43
N GLY A 11 24.58 13.51 -33.23
CA GLY A 11 24.63 14.82 -32.56
C GLY A 11 23.34 15.27 -31.85
N VAL A 12 22.34 14.40 -31.69
CA VAL A 12 21.12 14.69 -30.92
C VAL A 12 21.37 14.45 -29.41
N PRO A 13 21.41 15.49 -28.56
CA PRO A 13 21.76 15.32 -27.15
C PRO A 13 20.57 14.81 -26.33
N LEU A 14 20.40 13.51 -26.19
CA LEU A 14 19.43 12.90 -25.25
C LEU A 14 19.40 13.62 -23.88
N PRO A 15 18.25 14.15 -23.40
CA PRO A 15 18.13 14.93 -22.14
C PRO A 15 18.31 14.03 -20.88
N LEU A 16 18.81 12.82 -21.07
CA LEU A 16 18.88 11.75 -20.08
C LEU A 16 19.69 12.14 -18.85
N LYS A 17 20.73 12.96 -19.02
CA LYS A 17 21.66 13.29 -17.94
C LYS A 17 21.07 14.25 -16.91
N PRO A 18 20.62 15.48 -17.29
CA PRO A 18 20.04 16.40 -16.32
C PRO A 18 18.84 15.77 -15.62
N ALA A 19 17.93 15.16 -16.38
CA ALA A 19 16.72 14.56 -15.84
C ALA A 19 17.01 13.48 -14.77
N ILE A 20 18.06 12.68 -14.91
CA ILE A 20 18.41 11.63 -13.93
C ILE A 20 19.12 12.19 -12.72
N ALA A 21 20.08 13.09 -12.92
CA ALA A 21 20.76 13.73 -11.80
C ALA A 21 19.76 14.52 -10.96
N ASP A 22 18.82 15.20 -11.61
CA ASP A 22 17.76 15.97 -10.95
C ASP A 22 16.77 15.04 -10.25
N PHE A 23 16.35 13.94 -10.89
CA PHE A 23 15.44 12.99 -10.26
C PHE A 23 16.09 12.25 -9.08
N CYS A 24 17.33 11.78 -9.21
CA CYS A 24 18.05 11.16 -8.10
C CYS A 24 18.22 12.13 -6.93
N ARG A 25 18.62 13.39 -7.20
CA ARG A 25 18.73 14.43 -6.17
C ARG A 25 17.39 14.71 -5.50
N ALA A 26 16.32 14.89 -6.28
CA ALA A 26 14.99 15.13 -5.76
C ALA A 26 14.51 13.99 -4.85
N LEU A 27 14.86 12.73 -5.16
CA LEU A 27 14.54 11.60 -4.28
C LEU A 27 15.43 11.58 -3.02
N GLU A 28 16.73 11.83 -3.14
CA GLU A 28 17.63 11.91 -1.97
C GLU A 28 17.24 13.04 -1.00
N GLU A 29 16.68 14.14 -1.50
CA GLU A 29 16.17 15.25 -0.68
C GLU A 29 14.96 14.86 0.20
N GLU A 30 14.24 13.79 -0.17
CA GLU A 30 13.13 13.29 0.64
C GLU A 30 13.57 12.28 1.72
N GLU A 31 14.81 11.81 1.65
CA GLU A 31 15.41 10.81 2.54
C GLU A 31 16.24 11.45 3.68
N ASP A 32 16.73 10.61 4.58
CA ASP A 32 17.69 11.02 5.60
C ASP A 32 19.06 11.32 4.97
N GLU A 33 19.83 12.28 5.54
CA GLU A 33 21.05 12.82 4.93
C GLU A 33 22.09 11.77 4.51
N GLU A 34 22.17 10.64 5.23
CA GLU A 34 23.11 9.54 4.99
C GLU A 34 22.65 8.57 3.87
N THR A 35 21.37 8.61 3.49
CA THR A 35 20.81 7.70 2.48
C THR A 35 21.04 8.28 1.08
N LYS A 36 21.91 7.63 0.31
CA LYS A 36 22.33 8.07 -1.03
C LYS A 36 22.20 6.96 -2.06
N PHE A 37 22.08 7.34 -3.33
CA PHE A 37 22.14 6.37 -4.42
C PHE A 37 23.55 5.75 -4.50
N LEU A 38 23.59 4.41 -4.52
CA LEU A 38 24.74 3.67 -5.01
C LEU A 38 24.80 3.83 -6.53
N VAL A 39 25.86 4.47 -7.01
CA VAL A 39 26.07 4.70 -8.44
C VAL A 39 27.07 3.69 -8.97
N ASP A 40 26.62 2.86 -9.90
CA ASP A 40 27.45 1.87 -10.56
C ASP A 40 27.55 2.12 -12.06
N ARG A 41 28.78 2.23 -12.55
CA ARG A 41 29.09 2.53 -13.95
C ARG A 41 29.68 1.30 -14.60
N TRP A 42 29.16 0.94 -15.75
CA TRP A 42 29.52 -0.30 -16.42
C TRP A 42 29.59 -0.13 -17.92
N GLU A 43 30.38 -0.99 -18.56
CA GLU A 43 30.63 -1.01 -20.00
C GLU A 43 30.36 -2.40 -20.55
N ARG A 44 30.07 -2.48 -21.86
CA ARG A 44 29.86 -3.76 -22.55
C ARG A 44 31.03 -4.06 -23.48
N PRO A 45 31.50 -5.32 -23.55
CA PRO A 45 32.50 -5.73 -24.52
C PRO A 45 32.07 -5.47 -25.98
N GLN A 46 30.76 -5.54 -26.26
CA GLN A 46 30.19 -5.33 -27.60
C GLN A 46 30.00 -3.84 -27.97
N GLY A 47 30.31 -2.92 -27.05
CA GLY A 47 30.17 -1.49 -27.25
C GLY A 47 29.03 -0.86 -26.45
N GLY A 48 29.30 0.32 -25.90
CA GLY A 48 28.38 1.04 -25.02
C GLY A 48 28.54 0.67 -23.55
N GLY A 49 27.54 0.98 -22.74
CA GLY A 49 27.55 0.84 -21.29
C GLY A 49 26.33 1.49 -20.66
N GLY A 50 26.44 1.80 -19.37
CA GLY A 50 25.36 2.43 -18.64
C GLY A 50 25.77 2.91 -17.25
N ILE A 51 24.80 3.55 -16.60
CA ILE A 51 24.89 3.97 -15.21
C ILE A 51 23.65 3.42 -14.52
N THR A 52 23.85 2.66 -13.46
CA THR A 52 22.79 2.14 -12.61
C THR A 52 22.87 2.83 -11.27
N CYS A 53 21.87 3.65 -10.94
CA CYS A 53 21.73 4.28 -9.64
C CYS A 53 20.70 3.49 -8.84
N ILE A 54 21.07 2.95 -7.68
CA ILE A 54 20.17 2.22 -6.78
C ILE A 54 20.19 2.83 -5.38
N LEU A 55 19.01 3.14 -4.86
CA LEU A 55 18.77 3.41 -3.45
C LEU A 55 17.90 2.26 -2.92
N GLN A 56 18.29 1.70 -1.78
CA GLN A 56 17.59 0.56 -1.20
C GLN A 56 17.53 0.70 0.32
N ASP A 57 16.43 0.25 0.88
CA ASP A 57 16.14 0.25 2.32
C ASP A 57 16.13 1.65 2.96
N GLY A 58 15.77 2.68 2.17
CA GLY A 58 15.57 4.04 2.65
C GLY A 58 14.34 4.20 3.56
N ARG A 59 14.23 5.34 4.23
CA ARG A 59 13.09 5.67 5.09
C ARG A 59 11.83 5.89 4.25
N VAL A 60 11.96 6.61 3.13
CA VAL A 60 10.84 6.95 2.23
C VAL A 60 10.73 5.94 1.09
N PHE A 61 11.84 5.58 0.46
CA PHE A 61 11.92 4.68 -0.67
C PHE A 61 12.54 3.35 -0.24
N GLU A 62 11.71 2.31 -0.18
CA GLU A 62 12.19 0.96 0.13
C GLU A 62 13.12 0.46 -0.98
N LYS A 63 12.84 0.83 -2.23
CA LYS A 63 13.74 0.62 -3.36
C LYS A 63 13.47 1.65 -4.44
N ALA A 64 14.52 2.29 -4.93
CA ALA A 64 14.48 3.21 -6.05
C ALA A 64 15.62 2.87 -6.99
N GLY A 65 15.35 2.76 -8.29
CA GLY A 65 16.43 2.66 -9.25
C GLY A 65 16.18 3.53 -10.47
N VAL A 66 17.26 4.15 -10.92
CA VAL A 66 17.28 5.10 -12.03
C VAL A 66 18.47 4.72 -12.91
N ASN A 67 18.18 4.18 -14.10
CA ASN A 67 19.17 3.55 -14.97
C ASN A 67 19.30 4.32 -16.28
N ILE A 68 20.54 4.53 -16.72
CA ILE A 68 20.90 4.91 -18.09
C ILE A 68 21.50 3.70 -18.77
N SER A 69 21.12 3.47 -20.01
CA SER A 69 21.86 2.57 -20.88
C SER A 69 22.09 3.24 -22.23
N VAL A 70 23.30 3.08 -22.76
CA VAL A 70 23.71 3.51 -24.09
C VAL A 70 24.41 2.33 -24.74
N VAL A 71 23.75 1.69 -25.68
CA VAL A 71 24.20 0.43 -26.30
C VAL A 71 24.41 0.66 -27.78
N LYS A 72 25.53 0.15 -28.30
CA LYS A 72 25.86 0.09 -29.73
C LYS A 72 26.13 -1.37 -30.09
N GLY A 73 25.86 -1.75 -31.33
CA GLY A 73 26.18 -3.10 -31.82
C GLY A 73 25.52 -3.41 -33.15
N VAL A 74 25.42 -4.69 -33.48
CA VAL A 74 24.69 -5.19 -34.65
C VAL A 74 23.43 -5.91 -34.16
N LEU A 75 22.29 -5.65 -34.80
CA LEU A 75 21.03 -6.27 -34.42
C LEU A 75 21.10 -7.80 -34.59
N PRO A 76 20.77 -8.59 -33.55
CA PRO A 76 20.70 -10.04 -33.69
C PRO A 76 19.51 -10.45 -34.58
N PRO A 77 19.59 -11.56 -35.33
CA PRO A 77 18.53 -11.99 -36.26
C PRO A 77 17.13 -12.08 -35.63
N ALA A 78 17.04 -12.53 -34.37
CA ALA A 78 15.78 -12.60 -33.63
C ALA A 78 15.15 -11.21 -33.39
N ALA A 79 15.97 -10.19 -33.11
CA ALA A 79 15.48 -8.81 -32.96
C ALA A 79 15.00 -8.25 -34.30
N VAL A 80 15.72 -8.53 -35.39
CA VAL A 80 15.31 -8.13 -36.76
C VAL A 80 13.95 -8.76 -37.12
N GLN A 81 13.77 -10.06 -36.84
CA GLN A 81 12.49 -10.74 -37.07
C GLN A 81 11.36 -10.11 -36.25
N GLN A 82 11.62 -9.77 -34.98
CA GLN A 82 10.64 -9.12 -34.13
C GLN A 82 10.26 -7.72 -34.63
N MET A 83 11.23 -6.94 -35.13
CA MET A 83 10.99 -5.61 -35.71
C MET A 83 10.20 -5.69 -37.01
N ARG A 84 10.53 -6.66 -37.89
CA ARG A 84 9.77 -6.91 -39.13
C ARG A 84 8.33 -7.34 -38.83
N ALA A 85 8.10 -8.18 -37.83
CA ALA A 85 6.77 -8.58 -37.40
C ALA A 85 5.92 -7.39 -36.88
N ARG A 86 6.56 -6.29 -36.48
CA ARG A 86 5.89 -5.02 -36.08
C ARG A 86 5.71 -4.04 -37.26
N GLY A 87 6.07 -4.44 -38.47
CA GLY A 87 5.90 -3.63 -39.68
C GLY A 87 7.13 -2.82 -40.09
N LYS A 88 8.29 -2.95 -39.41
CA LYS A 88 9.52 -2.29 -39.85
C LYS A 88 10.07 -2.97 -41.11
N SER A 89 10.29 -2.19 -42.16
CA SER A 89 10.90 -2.68 -43.40
C SER A 89 12.42 -2.54 -43.31
N LEU A 90 13.08 -3.53 -42.71
CA LEU A 90 14.54 -3.58 -42.56
C LEU A 90 15.18 -4.42 -43.67
N LYS A 91 16.15 -3.85 -44.40
CA LYS A 91 16.91 -4.55 -45.45
C LYS A 91 17.70 -5.75 -44.90
N GLU A 92 18.09 -6.66 -45.78
CA GLU A 92 18.99 -7.76 -45.43
C GLU A 92 20.45 -7.26 -45.32
N GLY A 93 21.21 -7.86 -44.41
CA GLY A 93 22.60 -7.52 -44.14
C GLY A 93 22.87 -7.29 -42.66
N GLU A 94 24.09 -6.85 -42.36
CA GLU A 94 24.42 -6.33 -41.03
C GLU A 94 23.68 -5.02 -40.81
N LEU A 95 23.00 -4.91 -39.67
CA LEU A 95 22.21 -3.75 -39.27
C LEU A 95 22.81 -3.18 -37.97
N PRO A 96 23.81 -2.29 -38.07
CA PRO A 96 24.31 -1.55 -36.92
C PRO A 96 23.18 -0.78 -36.26
N PHE A 97 23.12 -0.81 -34.94
CA PHE A 97 22.13 -0.07 -34.17
C PHE A 97 22.77 0.71 -33.03
N PHE A 98 22.03 1.75 -32.62
CA PHE A 98 22.27 2.49 -31.41
C PHE A 98 20.96 2.58 -30.63
N ALA A 99 21.05 2.34 -29.32
CA ALA A 99 19.92 2.49 -28.41
C ALA A 99 20.39 3.23 -27.17
N ALA A 100 19.66 4.24 -26.75
CA ALA A 100 19.93 4.94 -25.51
C ALA A 100 18.64 5.29 -24.79
N GLY A 101 18.65 5.23 -23.46
CA GLY A 101 17.45 5.57 -22.70
C GLY A 101 17.66 5.61 -21.19
N VAL A 102 16.67 6.21 -20.55
CA VAL A 102 16.46 6.21 -19.10
C VAL A 102 15.34 5.24 -18.77
N SER A 103 15.51 4.48 -17.70
CA SER A 103 14.46 3.67 -17.12
C SER A 103 14.50 3.79 -15.61
N SER A 104 13.36 4.00 -14.99
CA SER A 104 13.26 4.20 -13.55
C SER A 104 12.04 3.51 -12.97
N VAL A 105 12.20 2.94 -11.78
CA VAL A 105 11.11 2.40 -10.97
C VAL A 105 11.37 2.77 -9.51
N ILE A 106 10.37 3.36 -8.88
CA ILE A 106 10.43 3.79 -7.49
C ILE A 106 9.34 3.08 -6.69
N HIS A 107 9.75 2.35 -5.66
CA HIS A 107 8.90 1.64 -4.73
C HIS A 107 8.99 2.30 -3.34
N PRO A 108 8.04 3.18 -3.00
CA PRO A 108 7.97 3.79 -1.67
C PRO A 108 7.74 2.75 -0.58
N ARG A 109 8.23 3.04 0.62
CA ARG A 109 7.96 2.25 1.82
C ARG A 109 6.50 2.40 2.26
N ASN A 110 5.99 3.62 2.31
CA ASN A 110 4.63 3.93 2.72
C ASN A 110 3.59 3.45 1.67
N PRO A 111 2.58 2.63 2.04
CA PRO A 111 1.49 2.21 1.16
C PRO A 111 0.65 3.33 0.58
N LEU A 112 0.69 4.53 1.15
CA LEU A 112 -0.07 5.68 0.64
C LEU A 112 0.70 6.46 -0.43
N VAL A 113 1.99 6.21 -0.61
CA VAL A 113 2.76 6.75 -1.74
C VAL A 113 2.75 5.74 -2.88
N PRO A 114 2.32 6.11 -4.09
CA PRO A 114 2.29 5.21 -5.24
C PRO A 114 3.69 4.83 -5.73
N THR A 115 3.81 3.61 -6.29
CA THR A 115 4.95 3.28 -7.15
C THR A 115 4.85 4.08 -8.44
N VAL A 116 5.97 4.62 -8.94
CA VAL A 116 6.05 5.23 -10.27
C VAL A 116 7.04 4.47 -11.14
N HIS A 117 6.73 4.38 -12.43
CA HIS A 117 7.65 3.92 -13.45
C HIS A 117 7.72 4.95 -14.57
N PHE A 118 8.92 5.18 -15.09
CA PHE A 118 9.07 5.89 -16.35
C PHE A 118 10.22 5.31 -17.18
N ASN A 119 10.07 5.43 -18.49
CA ASN A 119 11.08 5.05 -19.46
C ASN A 119 11.05 6.06 -20.60
N TYR A 120 12.21 6.54 -21.04
CA TYR A 120 12.33 7.35 -22.26
C TYR A 120 13.57 6.89 -23.01
N ARG A 121 13.39 6.51 -24.28
CA ARG A 121 14.43 5.88 -25.08
C ARG A 121 14.38 6.35 -26.53
N TYR A 122 15.54 6.31 -27.15
CA TYR A 122 15.79 6.50 -28.56
C TYR A 122 16.40 5.22 -29.13
N PHE A 123 16.00 4.86 -30.33
CA PHE A 123 16.57 3.75 -31.07
C PHE A 123 16.81 4.19 -32.51
N GLU A 124 17.97 3.83 -33.05
CA GLU A 124 18.28 3.97 -34.48
C GLU A 124 18.93 2.71 -35.03
N VAL A 125 18.66 2.43 -36.29
CA VAL A 125 19.30 1.37 -37.07
C VAL A 125 19.80 1.94 -38.39
N GLN A 126 21.05 1.66 -38.70
CA GLN A 126 21.68 2.02 -39.96
C GLN A 126 21.49 0.88 -40.96
N GLU A 127 20.91 1.21 -42.11
CA GLU A 127 20.70 0.27 -43.20
C GLU A 127 21.82 0.34 -44.24
N PRO A 128 22.03 -0.77 -45.01
CA PRO A 128 22.88 -0.75 -46.19
C PRO A 128 22.47 0.38 -47.15
N GLY A 129 23.44 1.23 -47.50
CA GLY A 129 23.26 2.43 -48.32
C GLY A 129 23.21 3.74 -47.53
N GLY A 130 23.41 3.71 -46.20
CA GLY A 130 23.56 4.91 -45.37
C GLY A 130 22.25 5.54 -44.89
N THR A 131 21.12 4.91 -45.17
CA THR A 131 19.81 5.33 -44.62
C THR A 131 19.70 4.93 -43.15
N THR A 132 19.16 5.80 -42.30
CA THR A 132 18.93 5.51 -40.88
C THR A 132 17.43 5.52 -40.60
N GLN A 133 16.92 4.47 -39.95
CA GLN A 133 15.57 4.47 -39.39
C GLN A 133 15.71 4.70 -37.88
N SER A 134 14.95 5.66 -37.33
CA SER A 134 15.01 5.99 -35.91
C SER A 134 13.64 6.30 -35.34
N TRP A 135 13.42 5.93 -34.10
CA TRP A 135 12.18 6.21 -33.39
C TRP A 135 12.43 6.42 -31.90
N PHE A 136 11.48 7.12 -31.27
CA PHE A 136 11.42 7.27 -29.83
C PHE A 136 10.38 6.33 -29.23
N GLY A 137 10.58 5.99 -27.97
CA GLY A 137 9.60 5.30 -27.16
C GLY A 137 9.70 5.75 -25.72
N GLY A 138 8.62 5.59 -24.97
CA GLY A 138 8.64 5.95 -23.57
C GLY A 138 7.27 6.05 -22.94
N GLY A 139 7.26 6.62 -21.75
CA GLY A 139 6.07 6.75 -20.95
C GLY A 139 6.38 6.92 -19.47
N THR A 140 5.39 7.39 -18.74
CA THR A 140 5.39 7.53 -17.29
C THR A 140 4.04 7.06 -16.78
N ASP A 141 4.02 6.15 -15.81
CA ASP A 141 2.81 5.56 -15.26
C ASP A 141 2.85 5.41 -13.73
N LEU A 142 1.66 5.48 -13.12
CA LEU A 142 1.49 5.48 -11.68
C LEU A 142 0.76 4.22 -11.20
N THR A 143 1.34 3.57 -10.19
CA THR A 143 0.82 2.36 -9.57
C THR A 143 0.54 2.59 -8.08
N PRO A 144 -0.64 3.13 -7.73
CA PRO A 144 -1.06 3.30 -6.34
C PRO A 144 -1.43 1.97 -5.68
N TYR A 145 -1.33 1.94 -4.36
CA TYR A 145 -1.85 0.86 -3.52
C TYR A 145 -3.22 1.23 -2.93
N TYR A 146 -3.46 2.51 -2.70
CA TYR A 146 -4.76 3.05 -2.34
C TYR A 146 -5.12 4.16 -3.32
N LEU A 147 -6.39 4.25 -3.68
CA LEU A 147 -6.85 5.28 -4.60
C LEU A 147 -6.95 6.63 -3.87
N ASP A 148 -6.10 7.58 -4.26
CA ASP A 148 -6.32 9.01 -4.09
C ASP A 148 -6.64 9.61 -5.47
N GLU A 149 -7.83 10.20 -5.59
CA GLU A 149 -8.29 10.76 -6.86
C GLU A 149 -7.59 12.07 -7.22
N GLU A 150 -7.24 12.88 -6.22
CA GLU A 150 -6.55 14.16 -6.44
C GLU A 150 -5.12 13.90 -6.92
N ASP A 151 -4.44 12.93 -6.33
CA ASP A 151 -3.11 12.50 -6.76
C ASP A 151 -3.13 12.00 -8.21
N SER A 152 -4.14 11.19 -8.56
CA SER A 152 -4.30 10.69 -9.91
C SER A 152 -4.58 11.84 -10.89
N ARG A 153 -5.44 12.81 -10.51
CA ARG A 153 -5.70 14.02 -11.30
C ARG A 153 -4.45 14.87 -11.48
N HIS A 154 -3.71 15.13 -10.40
CA HIS A 154 -2.47 15.89 -10.42
C HIS A 154 -1.46 15.25 -11.36
N PHE A 155 -1.16 13.96 -11.17
CA PHE A 155 -0.23 13.20 -11.98
C PHE A 155 -0.58 13.29 -13.47
N HIS A 156 -1.82 12.98 -13.82
CA HIS A 156 -2.29 13.03 -15.21
C HIS A 156 -2.31 14.47 -15.77
N SER A 157 -2.61 15.49 -14.96
CA SER A 157 -2.59 16.89 -15.40
C SER A 157 -1.20 17.36 -15.84
N GLN A 158 -0.14 16.93 -15.13
CA GLN A 158 1.24 17.27 -15.46
C GLN A 158 1.68 16.59 -16.77
N LEU A 159 1.30 15.32 -16.96
CA LEU A 159 1.55 14.59 -18.20
C LEU A 159 0.80 15.20 -19.39
N LYS A 160 -0.45 15.64 -19.18
CA LYS A 160 -1.24 16.33 -20.20
C LYS A 160 -0.60 17.67 -20.56
N ALA A 161 -0.20 18.47 -19.57
CA ALA A 161 0.47 19.74 -19.81
C ALA A 161 1.77 19.58 -20.60
N ALA A 162 2.52 18.49 -20.39
CA ALA A 162 3.68 18.15 -21.21
C ALA A 162 3.28 17.77 -22.64
N CYS A 163 2.25 16.95 -22.83
CA CYS A 163 1.75 16.58 -24.15
C CYS A 163 1.22 17.78 -24.96
N ASP A 164 0.43 18.66 -24.31
CA ASP A 164 -0.26 19.79 -24.94
C ASP A 164 0.71 20.84 -25.52
N GLN A 165 1.97 20.88 -25.04
CA GLN A 165 3.01 21.73 -25.61
C GLN A 165 3.39 21.33 -27.05
N HIS A 166 3.11 20.09 -27.44
CA HIS A 166 3.52 19.51 -28.71
C HIS A 166 2.32 19.19 -29.60
N ASP A 167 1.31 18.53 -29.05
CA ASP A 167 0.07 18.20 -29.76
C ASP A 167 -1.07 17.93 -28.75
N PRO A 168 -2.20 18.66 -28.83
CA PRO A 168 -3.35 18.47 -27.93
C PRO A 168 -3.96 17.06 -27.93
N GLY A 169 -3.76 16.28 -28.99
CA GLY A 169 -4.22 14.90 -29.14
C GLY A 169 -3.29 13.85 -28.52
N TYR A 170 -2.05 14.20 -28.18
CA TYR A 170 -1.06 13.24 -27.68
C TYR A 170 -1.47 12.61 -26.36
N TYR A 171 -1.94 13.39 -25.40
CA TYR A 171 -2.32 12.83 -24.10
C TYR A 171 -3.44 11.79 -24.24
N ALA A 172 -4.51 12.10 -24.97
CA ALA A 172 -5.63 11.16 -25.15
C ALA A 172 -5.16 9.85 -25.82
N LYS A 173 -4.31 9.95 -26.84
CA LYS A 173 -3.72 8.80 -27.54
C LYS A 173 -2.83 7.96 -26.61
N PHE A 174 -1.86 8.59 -25.95
CA PHE A 174 -0.85 7.89 -25.17
C PHE A 174 -1.36 7.41 -23.82
N LYS A 175 -2.37 8.08 -23.25
CA LYS A 175 -3.09 7.60 -22.07
C LYS A 175 -3.85 6.31 -22.37
N LYS A 176 -4.60 6.29 -23.47
CA LYS A 176 -5.30 5.08 -23.90
C LYS A 176 -4.31 3.93 -24.13
N TRP A 177 -3.18 4.21 -24.79
CA TRP A 177 -2.15 3.19 -25.01
C TRP A 177 -1.55 2.68 -23.70
N CYS A 178 -1.36 3.56 -22.70
CA CYS A 178 -0.90 3.18 -21.36
C CYS A 178 -1.88 2.20 -20.69
N ASP A 179 -3.19 2.48 -20.74
CA ASP A 179 -4.23 1.61 -20.17
C ASP A 179 -4.29 0.23 -20.84
N ASP A 180 -4.00 0.17 -22.13
CA ASP A 180 -3.98 -1.06 -22.92
C ASP A 180 -2.69 -1.87 -22.69
N TYR A 181 -1.53 -1.20 -22.55
CA TYR A 181 -0.22 -1.83 -22.40
C TYR A 181 -0.05 -2.48 -21.02
N PHE A 182 -0.38 -1.77 -19.94
CA PHE A 182 -0.16 -2.24 -18.56
C PHE A 182 -1.29 -3.14 -18.04
N ASN A 183 -1.78 -4.04 -18.88
CA ASN A 183 -2.91 -4.92 -18.61
C ASN A 183 -2.47 -6.34 -18.24
N ILE A 184 -2.88 -6.84 -17.07
CA ILE A 184 -2.56 -8.19 -16.58
C ILE A 184 -3.68 -9.14 -17.01
N THR A 185 -3.52 -9.77 -18.17
CA THR A 185 -4.63 -10.51 -18.82
C THR A 185 -5.06 -11.77 -18.08
N HIS A 186 -4.13 -12.50 -17.45
CA HIS A 186 -4.43 -13.77 -16.76
C HIS A 186 -5.22 -13.59 -15.46
N ARG A 187 -5.31 -12.38 -14.91
CA ARG A 187 -6.11 -12.10 -13.70
C ARG A 187 -7.63 -12.10 -13.97
N GLY A 188 -8.02 -12.14 -15.24
CA GLY A 188 -9.42 -12.27 -15.69
C GLY A 188 -10.01 -13.66 -15.63
N ASP A 189 -9.16 -14.69 -15.65
CA ASP A 189 -9.58 -16.08 -15.79
C ASP A 189 -9.88 -16.70 -14.42
N ARG A 190 -10.97 -16.28 -13.78
CA ARG A 190 -11.54 -17.09 -12.70
C ARG A 190 -12.17 -18.33 -13.32
N LEU A 191 -11.50 -19.48 -13.19
CA LEU A 191 -12.20 -20.76 -13.10
C LEU A 191 -13.12 -20.66 -11.88
N CYS A 192 -14.40 -20.36 -12.09
CA CYS A 192 -15.41 -20.45 -11.03
C CYS A 192 -15.44 -21.89 -10.50
N PRO A 193 -15.32 -22.13 -9.18
CA PRO A 193 -15.52 -23.46 -8.60
C PRO A 193 -16.99 -23.91 -8.58
N SER A 194 -17.93 -23.15 -9.15
CA SER A 194 -19.37 -23.46 -9.07
C SER A 194 -19.84 -24.57 -10.02
N HIS A 195 -18.96 -25.18 -10.82
CA HIS A 195 -19.29 -26.35 -11.65
C HIS A 195 -18.28 -27.48 -11.41
N PHE A 196 -18.06 -27.89 -10.15
CA PHE A 196 -17.52 -29.21 -9.83
C PHE A 196 -18.63 -30.27 -9.95
N SER A 197 -19.17 -30.41 -11.15
CA SER A 197 -19.83 -31.64 -11.57
C SER A 197 -19.47 -31.80 -13.03
N VAL A 198 -18.77 -32.90 -13.32
CA VAL A 198 -18.19 -33.34 -14.60
C VAL A 198 -16.66 -33.34 -14.58
N ASN A 199 -16.12 -34.57 -14.60
CA ASN A 199 -14.76 -34.99 -14.97
C ASN A 199 -13.84 -35.57 -13.88
N TYR A 200 -14.31 -36.63 -13.21
CA TYR A 200 -13.41 -37.73 -12.81
C TYR A 200 -12.68 -38.38 -14.01
N LEU A 201 -13.18 -38.18 -15.24
CA LEU A 201 -12.58 -38.71 -16.47
C LEU A 201 -11.31 -37.95 -16.91
N ALA A 202 -11.21 -36.64 -16.65
CA ALA A 202 -10.04 -35.85 -17.03
C ALA A 202 -8.82 -36.16 -16.15
N MET A 203 -9.03 -36.46 -14.87
CA MET A 203 -7.95 -36.84 -13.96
C MET A 203 -7.39 -38.23 -14.29
N ALA A 204 -8.24 -39.16 -14.75
CA ALA A 204 -7.82 -40.47 -15.24
C ALA A 204 -6.99 -40.37 -16.53
N ILE A 205 -7.35 -39.46 -17.45
CA ILE A 205 -6.59 -39.25 -18.70
C ILE A 205 -5.22 -38.63 -18.41
N VAL A 206 -5.12 -37.68 -17.47
CA VAL A 206 -3.84 -37.06 -17.09
C VAL A 206 -2.92 -38.04 -16.36
N LEU A 207 -3.45 -38.88 -15.46
CA LEU A 207 -2.66 -39.92 -14.79
C LEU A 207 -2.21 -41.02 -15.76
N THR A 208 -3.01 -41.36 -16.77
CA THR A 208 -2.63 -42.33 -17.80
C THR A 208 -1.59 -41.73 -18.77
N ALA A 209 -1.69 -40.43 -19.09
CA ALA A 209 -0.75 -39.72 -19.96
C ALA A 209 0.59 -39.39 -19.27
N MET A 210 0.66 -39.36 -17.94
CA MET A 210 1.93 -39.15 -17.21
C MET A 210 2.78 -40.41 -17.06
N MET A 211 2.24 -41.61 -17.35
CA MET A 211 3.00 -42.86 -17.26
C MET A 211 3.63 -43.32 -18.59
N GLU A 212 3.34 -42.69 -19.72
CA GLU A 212 3.93 -43.06 -21.02
C GLU A 212 4.61 -41.87 -21.72
N SER A 213 5.93 -41.84 -21.61
CA SER A 213 6.89 -41.40 -22.63
C SER A 213 6.90 -39.95 -23.13
N LEU A 214 8.00 -39.27 -22.79
CA LEU A 214 8.86 -38.46 -23.68
C LEU A 214 8.42 -38.40 -25.16
N VAL A 215 8.04 -37.21 -25.64
CA VAL A 215 8.46 -36.58 -26.91
C VAL A 215 7.81 -35.19 -27.04
N LYS A 216 8.57 -34.30 -27.69
CA LYS A 216 8.38 -32.88 -28.01
C LYS A 216 6.97 -32.43 -28.45
N LEU A 217 6.79 -31.12 -28.26
CA LEU A 217 5.98 -30.14 -29.02
C LEU A 217 4.52 -29.88 -28.61
N GLU A 218 4.22 -28.57 -28.53
CA GLU A 218 2.91 -27.92 -28.69
C GLU A 218 1.91 -27.91 -27.51
N LEU A 219 2.34 -27.41 -26.34
CA LEU A 219 1.41 -26.93 -25.29
C LEU A 219 0.98 -25.45 -25.45
N GLY A 220 1.57 -24.71 -26.40
CA GLY A 220 1.28 -23.29 -26.61
C GLY A 220 -0.05 -23.03 -27.35
N ASP A 221 -0.38 -23.85 -28.34
CA ASP A 221 -1.49 -23.56 -29.26
C ASP A 221 -2.85 -24.10 -28.78
N PHE A 222 -2.86 -25.10 -27.90
CA PHE A 222 -4.10 -25.61 -27.30
C PHE A 222 -4.68 -24.67 -26.24
N TYR A 223 -3.83 -23.89 -25.55
CA TYR A 223 -4.26 -22.90 -24.55
C TYR A 223 -4.93 -21.68 -25.20
N CYS A 224 -4.54 -21.32 -26.44
CA CYS A 224 -5.11 -20.18 -27.16
C CYS A 224 -6.49 -20.45 -27.80
N ALA A 225 -6.83 -21.71 -28.10
CA ALA A 225 -8.06 -22.03 -28.83
C ALA A 225 -9.33 -22.02 -27.96
N VAL A 226 -9.22 -22.31 -26.66
CA VAL A 226 -10.35 -22.33 -25.71
C VAL A 226 -10.71 -20.93 -25.18
N HIS A 227 -9.81 -19.95 -25.32
CA HIS A 227 -9.90 -18.61 -24.72
C HIS A 227 -10.74 -17.56 -25.47
N ARG A 228 -11.43 -17.92 -26.58
CA ARG A 228 -12.18 -16.93 -27.38
C ARG A 228 -13.58 -16.56 -26.85
N ARG A 229 -14.03 -17.09 -25.72
CA ARG A 229 -15.32 -16.72 -25.10
C ARG A 229 -15.28 -16.71 -23.56
N THR A 230 -14.31 -16.01 -22.97
CA THR A 230 -14.32 -15.74 -21.52
C THR A 230 -14.57 -14.25 -21.24
N ASN A 231 -15.44 -13.98 -20.26
CA ASN A 231 -15.92 -12.66 -19.86
C ASN A 231 -14.78 -11.62 -19.77
N MET A 232 -14.88 -10.53 -20.56
CA MET A 232 -13.94 -9.40 -20.56
C MET A 232 -13.87 -8.63 -19.22
N SER A 233 -14.69 -8.98 -18.22
CA SER A 233 -14.97 -8.19 -17.02
C SER A 233 -13.99 -8.34 -15.85
N ASN A 234 -12.89 -9.09 -15.97
CA ASN A 234 -12.00 -9.36 -14.83
C ASN A 234 -10.49 -9.09 -15.06
N ARG A 235 -10.08 -8.49 -16.18
CA ARG A 235 -8.68 -8.08 -16.39
C ARG A 235 -8.35 -6.85 -15.54
N GLU A 236 -7.21 -6.82 -14.86
CA GLU A 236 -6.78 -5.65 -14.09
C GLU A 236 -5.54 -4.98 -14.68
N ARG A 237 -5.50 -3.65 -14.64
CA ARG A 237 -4.30 -2.87 -15.00
C ARG A 237 -3.34 -2.87 -13.81
N ARG A 238 -2.05 -2.68 -14.10
CA ARG A 238 -1.00 -2.57 -13.09
C ARG A 238 -1.29 -1.42 -12.11
N GLY A 239 -1.72 -0.28 -12.65
CA GLY A 239 -1.98 0.98 -11.93
C GLY A 239 -3.02 1.85 -12.63
N VAL A 240 -3.04 3.15 -12.30
CA VAL A 240 -4.00 4.14 -12.82
C VAL A 240 -3.59 4.77 -14.15
N GLY A 241 -2.59 4.17 -14.81
CA GLY A 241 -2.09 4.58 -16.11
C GLY A 241 -1.17 5.80 -16.03
N GLY A 242 -1.15 6.56 -17.12
CA GLY A 242 -0.24 7.68 -17.36
C GLY A 242 -0.14 7.90 -18.86
N ILE A 243 1.06 8.02 -19.42
CA ILE A 243 1.28 8.04 -20.87
C ILE A 243 2.20 6.90 -21.29
N PHE A 244 1.94 6.29 -22.44
CA PHE A 244 2.81 5.29 -23.07
C PHE A 244 2.83 5.48 -24.59
N PHE A 245 4.02 5.40 -25.18
CA PHE A 245 4.24 5.44 -26.61
C PHE A 245 5.44 4.58 -27.00
N ASP A 246 5.38 4.04 -28.20
CA ASP A 246 6.44 3.26 -28.83
C ASP A 246 6.39 3.54 -30.33
N ASP A 247 7.50 3.32 -31.03
CA ASP A 247 7.60 3.57 -32.47
C ASP A 247 7.16 5.00 -32.89
N LEU A 248 7.46 6.00 -32.06
CA LEU A 248 7.15 7.41 -32.37
C LEU A 248 8.19 7.97 -33.33
N GLU A 249 7.76 8.23 -34.55
CA GLU A 249 8.58 8.73 -35.67
C GLU A 249 7.99 10.04 -36.17
N ASP A 250 8.87 11.01 -36.46
CA ASP A 250 8.52 12.26 -37.13
C ASP A 250 9.60 12.57 -38.19
N PRO A 251 9.22 13.14 -39.35
CA PRO A 251 10.20 13.63 -40.34
C PRO A 251 11.23 14.60 -39.77
N ASP A 252 10.90 15.28 -38.67
CA ASP A 252 11.77 16.14 -37.89
C ASP A 252 12.05 15.50 -36.51
N PRO A 253 13.15 14.73 -36.36
CA PRO A 253 13.50 14.06 -35.11
C PRO A 253 13.65 15.01 -33.91
N GLU A 254 13.97 16.28 -34.16
CA GLU A 254 14.12 17.29 -33.12
C GLU A 254 12.79 17.60 -32.42
N LYS A 255 11.66 17.57 -33.15
CA LYS A 255 10.34 17.75 -32.53
C LYS A 255 9.99 16.60 -31.59
N THR A 256 10.24 15.37 -32.03
CA THR A 256 9.97 14.19 -31.19
C THR A 256 10.88 14.18 -29.97
N PHE A 257 12.13 14.59 -30.16
CA PHE A 257 13.09 14.77 -29.09
C PHE A 257 12.62 15.81 -28.05
N GLN A 258 12.12 16.96 -28.49
CA GLN A 258 11.56 17.98 -27.60
C GLN A 258 10.32 17.46 -26.84
N PHE A 259 9.44 16.71 -27.50
CA PHE A 259 8.31 16.05 -26.85
C PHE A 259 8.75 15.09 -25.74
N VAL A 260 9.72 14.22 -26.02
CA VAL A 260 10.28 13.29 -25.03
C VAL A 260 10.95 14.04 -23.89
N THR A 261 11.61 15.17 -24.18
CA THR A 261 12.22 16.05 -23.16
C THR A 261 11.15 16.62 -22.23
N SER A 262 10.10 17.24 -22.75
CA SER A 262 8.98 17.76 -21.93
C SER A 262 8.33 16.66 -21.09
N CYS A 263 8.19 15.45 -21.64
CA CYS A 263 7.69 14.31 -20.88
C CYS A 263 8.62 13.91 -19.72
N ALA A 264 9.93 13.85 -19.95
CA ALA A 264 10.91 13.54 -18.90
C ALA A 264 10.95 14.63 -17.81
N GLU A 265 10.87 15.90 -18.19
CA GLU A 265 10.83 17.04 -17.26
C GLU A 265 9.54 17.05 -16.41
N SER A 266 8.45 16.47 -16.90
CA SER A 266 7.19 16.36 -16.15
C SER A 266 7.21 15.30 -15.02
N VAL A 267 8.22 14.43 -14.95
CA VAL A 267 8.29 13.34 -13.97
C VAL A 267 8.38 13.87 -12.54
N ILE A 268 9.31 14.80 -12.27
CA ILE A 268 9.46 15.40 -10.92
C ILE A 268 8.16 16.09 -10.47
N PRO A 269 7.60 17.06 -11.22
CA PRO A 269 6.41 17.77 -10.78
C PRO A 269 5.17 16.86 -10.73
N SER A 270 5.11 15.78 -11.51
CA SER A 270 3.99 14.81 -11.45
C SER A 270 4.07 13.86 -10.26
N TYR A 271 5.26 13.56 -9.72
CA TYR A 271 5.44 12.53 -8.70
C TYR A 271 5.84 13.04 -7.32
N LEU A 272 6.82 13.96 -7.23
CA LEU A 272 7.36 14.41 -5.95
C LEU A 272 6.32 15.07 -5.03
N PRO A 273 5.32 15.83 -5.53
CA PRO A 273 4.24 16.33 -4.68
C PRO A 273 3.46 15.23 -3.97
N LEU A 274 3.22 14.09 -4.62
CA LEU A 274 2.51 12.93 -4.06
C LEU A 274 3.36 12.29 -2.97
N VAL A 275 4.66 12.14 -3.21
CA VAL A 275 5.61 11.66 -2.20
C VAL A 275 5.59 12.59 -0.99
N LYS A 276 5.74 13.91 -1.19
CA LYS A 276 5.74 14.89 -0.10
C LYS A 276 4.44 14.88 0.70
N LYS A 277 3.30 14.71 0.02
CA LYS A 277 1.97 14.65 0.63
C LYS A 277 1.82 13.40 1.50
N HIS A 278 2.30 12.24 1.03
CA HIS A 278 1.94 10.94 1.63
C HIS A 278 3.08 10.19 2.33
N LYS A 279 4.36 10.58 2.17
CA LYS A 279 5.51 9.81 2.68
C LYS A 279 5.45 9.54 4.17
N ASP A 280 4.87 10.47 4.91
CA ASP A 280 4.78 10.39 6.35
C ASP A 280 3.37 10.02 6.85
N ASP A 281 2.41 9.69 5.98
CA ASP A 281 1.06 9.29 6.42
C ASP A 281 1.11 8.00 7.26
N ALA A 282 0.23 7.87 8.25
CA ALA A 282 0.16 6.67 9.08
C ALA A 282 -0.39 5.47 8.28
N TYR A 283 0.22 4.31 8.48
CA TYR A 283 -0.24 3.04 7.91
C TYR A 283 0.03 1.89 8.89
N GLY A 284 -0.81 0.86 8.86
CA GLY A 284 -0.70 -0.32 9.71
C GLY A 284 -0.28 -1.57 8.95
N TYR A 285 -0.46 -2.71 9.62
CA TYR A 285 -0.14 -4.02 9.05
C TYR A 285 -1.02 -4.34 7.84
N HIS A 286 -2.31 -4.00 7.87
CA HIS A 286 -3.25 -4.29 6.79
C HIS A 286 -2.85 -3.57 5.50
N GLU A 287 -2.57 -2.27 5.58
CA GLU A 287 -2.10 -1.47 4.45
C GLU A 287 -0.81 -2.02 3.88
N ARG A 288 0.11 -2.46 4.74
CA ARG A 288 1.35 -3.07 4.29
C ARG A 288 1.12 -4.42 3.61
N GLN A 289 0.25 -5.30 4.11
CA GLN A 289 -0.06 -6.57 3.44
C GLN A 289 -0.69 -6.33 2.07
N TRP A 290 -1.60 -5.37 1.97
CA TRP A 290 -2.20 -4.99 0.69
C TRP A 290 -1.16 -4.44 -0.30
N GLN A 291 -0.26 -3.57 0.16
CA GLN A 291 0.87 -3.07 -0.63
C GLN A 291 1.70 -4.22 -1.21
N LEU A 292 2.03 -5.22 -0.39
CA LEU A 292 2.82 -6.39 -0.83
C LEU A 292 2.08 -7.25 -1.87
N LEU A 293 0.76 -7.41 -1.74
CA LEU A 293 -0.07 -8.11 -2.74
C LEU A 293 -0.11 -7.36 -4.07
N ARG A 294 -0.27 -6.04 -4.05
CA ARG A 294 -0.21 -5.18 -5.25
C ARG A 294 1.19 -5.18 -5.88
N ARG A 295 2.25 -5.21 -5.08
CA ARG A 295 3.63 -5.43 -5.56
C ARG A 295 3.80 -6.79 -6.24
N GLY A 296 3.12 -7.83 -5.76
CA GLY A 296 3.03 -9.12 -6.47
C GLY A 296 2.46 -8.98 -7.89
N ARG A 297 1.43 -8.14 -8.08
CA ARG A 297 0.90 -7.81 -9.43
C ARG A 297 1.91 -7.06 -10.29
N TYR A 298 2.68 -6.15 -9.69
CA TYR A 298 3.75 -5.47 -10.39
C TYR A 298 4.80 -6.47 -10.91
N VAL A 299 5.22 -7.42 -10.07
CA VAL A 299 6.16 -8.50 -10.45
C VAL A 299 5.57 -9.38 -11.56
N GLU A 300 4.31 -9.81 -11.43
CA GLU A 300 3.63 -10.60 -12.46
C GLU A 300 3.66 -9.90 -13.81
N PHE A 301 3.36 -8.59 -13.85
CA PHE A 301 3.41 -7.84 -15.09
C PHE A 301 4.82 -7.83 -15.70
N ASN A 302 5.83 -7.50 -14.89
CA ASN A 302 7.20 -7.36 -15.39
C ASN A 302 7.77 -8.69 -15.92
N LEU A 303 7.51 -9.81 -15.23
CA LEU A 303 8.03 -11.10 -15.64
C LEU A 303 7.24 -11.73 -16.81
N ILE A 304 5.93 -11.51 -16.88
CA ILE A 304 5.05 -12.22 -17.83
C ILE A 304 4.76 -11.39 -19.09
N TYR A 305 4.64 -10.06 -18.98
CA TYR A 305 4.12 -9.23 -20.06
C TYR A 305 5.07 -8.13 -20.52
N ASP A 306 5.90 -7.60 -19.64
CA ASP A 306 6.75 -6.47 -20.00
C ASP A 306 7.77 -6.85 -21.10
N ARG A 307 7.65 -6.15 -22.24
CA ARG A 307 8.49 -6.39 -23.41
C ARG A 307 9.94 -5.99 -23.14
N GLY A 308 10.16 -4.93 -22.37
CA GLY A 308 11.50 -4.44 -22.04
C GLY A 308 12.27 -5.44 -21.18
N THR A 309 11.65 -5.94 -20.12
CA THR A 309 12.20 -6.98 -19.24
C THR A 309 12.51 -8.26 -20.00
N LYS A 310 11.55 -8.79 -20.78
CA LYS A 310 11.80 -10.00 -21.60
C LYS A 310 12.94 -9.80 -22.58
N PHE A 311 12.93 -8.72 -23.36
CA PHE A 311 13.98 -8.45 -24.34
C PHE A 311 15.36 -8.35 -23.67
N GLY A 312 15.44 -7.67 -22.52
CA GLY A 312 16.67 -7.58 -21.74
C GLY A 312 17.17 -8.95 -21.29
N LEU A 313 16.29 -9.79 -20.72
CA LEU A 313 16.67 -11.12 -20.24
C LEU A 313 17.12 -12.08 -21.36
N TYR A 314 16.57 -11.94 -22.56
CA TYR A 314 16.96 -12.76 -23.72
C TYR A 314 18.17 -12.19 -24.48
N THR A 315 18.63 -10.98 -24.16
CA THR A 315 19.79 -10.36 -24.84
C THR A 315 21.09 -10.92 -24.27
N PRO A 316 21.96 -11.55 -25.08
CA PRO A 316 23.25 -12.06 -24.60
C PRO A 316 24.13 -10.96 -24.00
N GLY A 317 24.71 -11.24 -22.83
CA GLY A 317 25.55 -10.28 -22.10
C GLY A 317 24.80 -9.07 -21.56
N ALA A 318 23.47 -9.15 -21.46
CA ALA A 318 22.69 -8.16 -20.74
C ALA A 318 22.91 -8.29 -19.23
N ARG A 319 22.80 -7.15 -18.54
CA ARG A 319 23.03 -7.07 -17.11
C ARG A 319 21.73 -7.29 -16.35
N PHE A 320 21.55 -8.50 -15.84
CA PHE A 320 20.29 -8.92 -15.20
C PHE A 320 19.95 -8.07 -13.98
N GLU A 321 20.94 -7.61 -13.22
CA GLU A 321 20.74 -6.77 -12.03
C GLU A 321 20.16 -5.39 -12.40
N SER A 322 20.57 -4.83 -13.54
CA SER A 322 20.01 -3.57 -14.06
C SER A 322 18.60 -3.75 -14.61
N ILE A 323 18.28 -4.93 -15.16
CA ILE A 323 16.94 -5.26 -15.66
C ILE A 323 15.96 -5.50 -14.51
N LEU A 324 16.36 -6.32 -13.54
CA LEU A 324 15.54 -6.73 -12.40
C LEU A 324 15.48 -5.66 -11.28
N MET A 325 16.16 -4.52 -11.48
CA MET A 325 16.01 -3.34 -10.62
C MET A 325 14.55 -2.94 -10.43
N SER A 326 13.71 -3.14 -11.46
CA SER A 326 12.29 -2.83 -11.44
C SER A 326 11.49 -3.67 -10.44
N LEU A 327 12.05 -4.74 -9.89
CA LEU A 327 11.35 -5.56 -8.91
C LEU A 327 11.42 -4.92 -7.52
N PRO A 328 10.31 -4.94 -6.76
CA PRO A 328 10.28 -4.44 -5.39
C PRO A 328 11.15 -5.30 -4.48
N LEU A 329 11.61 -4.73 -3.36
CA LEU A 329 12.40 -5.46 -2.37
C LEU A 329 11.61 -6.63 -1.76
N THR A 330 10.30 -6.43 -1.57
CA THR A 330 9.37 -7.44 -1.04
C THR A 330 8.04 -7.44 -1.79
N ALA A 331 7.46 -8.62 -1.98
CA ALA A 331 6.15 -8.86 -2.59
C ALA A 331 5.49 -10.09 -1.95
N ARG A 332 4.16 -10.18 -2.04
CA ARG A 332 3.35 -11.28 -1.47
C ARG A 332 2.39 -11.83 -2.51
N TRP A 333 2.18 -13.14 -2.47
CA TRP A 333 1.11 -13.82 -3.18
C TRP A 333 0.27 -14.60 -2.18
N GLU A 334 -1.05 -14.44 -2.29
CA GLU A 334 -2.00 -15.13 -1.42
C GLU A 334 -3.06 -15.81 -2.28
N TYR A 335 -3.34 -17.06 -1.93
CA TYR A 335 -4.29 -17.89 -2.68
C TYR A 335 -5.71 -17.33 -2.51
N MET A 336 -6.39 -17.09 -3.64
CA MET A 336 -7.79 -16.65 -3.68
C MET A 336 -8.12 -15.38 -2.88
N HIS A 337 -7.13 -14.50 -2.64
CA HIS A 337 -7.36 -13.21 -2.00
C HIS A 337 -8.27 -12.31 -2.86
N VAL A 338 -9.40 -11.87 -2.29
CA VAL A 338 -10.32 -10.91 -2.90
C VAL A 338 -10.66 -9.84 -1.85
N PRO A 339 -10.35 -8.56 -2.08
CA PRO A 339 -10.72 -7.50 -1.15
C PRO A 339 -12.24 -7.31 -1.12
N SER A 340 -12.78 -6.83 0.00
CA SER A 340 -14.19 -6.47 0.11
C SER A 340 -14.52 -5.34 -0.89
N PRO A 341 -15.64 -5.41 -1.65
CA PRO A 341 -16.00 -4.36 -2.61
C PRO A 341 -16.08 -2.95 -2.00
N ASP A 342 -16.54 -2.84 -0.75
CA ASP A 342 -16.74 -1.55 -0.07
C ASP A 342 -15.45 -1.00 0.58
N SER A 343 -14.37 -1.80 0.59
CA SER A 343 -13.07 -1.41 1.14
C SER A 343 -12.30 -0.45 0.21
N LYS A 344 -11.26 0.22 0.73
CA LYS A 344 -10.40 1.09 -0.09
C LYS A 344 -9.66 0.28 -1.17
N GLU A 345 -9.32 -0.96 -0.87
CA GLU A 345 -8.70 -1.94 -1.77
C GLU A 345 -9.67 -2.34 -2.90
N GLY A 346 -10.94 -2.59 -2.56
CA GLY A 346 -12.00 -2.90 -3.53
C GLY A 346 -12.22 -1.77 -4.52
N LYS A 347 -12.27 -0.52 -4.02
CA LYS A 347 -12.39 0.69 -4.85
C LYS A 347 -11.23 0.83 -5.83
N LEU A 348 -9.99 0.60 -5.39
CA LEU A 348 -8.84 0.60 -6.30
C LEU A 348 -8.99 -0.49 -7.37
N VAL A 349 -9.26 -1.73 -6.97
CA VAL A 349 -9.40 -2.86 -7.91
C VAL A 349 -10.46 -2.60 -8.98
N GLU A 350 -11.56 -1.94 -8.63
CA GLU A 350 -12.60 -1.56 -9.59
C GLU A 350 -12.07 -0.60 -10.66
N ILE A 351 -11.32 0.43 -10.27
CA ILE A 351 -10.66 1.35 -11.22
C ILE A 351 -9.62 0.61 -12.08
N LEU A 352 -8.88 -0.34 -11.51
CA LEU A 352 -7.90 -1.11 -12.26
C LEU A 352 -8.56 -2.06 -13.26
N LYS A 353 -9.79 -2.51 -13.01
CA LYS A 353 -10.57 -3.29 -13.98
C LYS A 353 -11.18 -2.40 -15.06
N ASN A 354 -11.59 -1.20 -14.67
CA ASN A 354 -12.30 -0.25 -15.51
C ASN A 354 -11.56 1.10 -15.51
N PRO A 355 -10.48 1.25 -16.30
CA PRO A 355 -9.75 2.51 -16.39
C PRO A 355 -10.71 3.64 -16.78
N ARG A 356 -10.60 4.75 -16.07
CA ARG A 356 -11.41 5.95 -16.30
C ARG A 356 -10.57 7.09 -16.85
N ASP A 357 -11.23 8.11 -17.35
CA ASP A 357 -10.58 9.39 -17.56
C ASP A 357 -10.44 10.13 -16.21
N TRP A 358 -9.29 10.74 -15.99
CA TRP A 358 -8.99 11.51 -14.79
C TRP A 358 -9.23 13.01 -14.99
N LEU A 359 -9.19 13.50 -16.22
CA LEU A 359 -9.22 14.94 -16.52
C LEU A 359 -10.50 15.40 -17.23
N GLU A 360 -11.51 14.52 -17.34
CA GLU A 360 -12.80 14.80 -18.00
C GLU A 360 -12.63 15.43 -19.40
N ILE A 361 -11.67 14.93 -20.17
CA ILE A 361 -11.41 15.39 -21.53
C ILE A 361 -12.60 14.93 -22.37
N GLY A 362 -13.48 15.87 -22.73
CA GLY A 362 -14.65 15.57 -23.55
C GLY A 362 -14.27 14.79 -24.81
N GLU A 363 -15.20 13.95 -25.31
CA GLU A 363 -14.98 13.26 -26.58
C GLU A 363 -14.56 14.27 -27.65
N PRO A 364 -13.56 13.95 -28.51
CA PRO A 364 -13.17 14.84 -29.59
C PRO A 364 -14.40 15.19 -30.44
N SER A 365 -14.54 16.49 -30.72
CA SER A 365 -15.69 17.04 -31.44
C SER A 365 -15.95 16.28 -32.74
N THR A 366 -17.23 16.11 -33.05
CA THR A 366 -17.77 15.28 -34.13
C THR A 366 -17.33 15.68 -35.55
N ASP A 367 -16.57 16.76 -35.72
CA ASP A 367 -16.09 17.22 -37.02
C ASP A 367 -14.92 16.39 -37.58
N THR A 368 -14.14 15.68 -36.75
CA THR A 368 -13.05 14.81 -37.23
C THR A 368 -13.52 13.39 -37.59
N LYS A 369 -14.72 12.98 -37.12
CA LYS A 369 -15.30 11.65 -37.41
C LYS A 369 -15.72 11.46 -38.88
N LYS A 370 -15.86 12.53 -39.67
CA LYS A 370 -16.25 12.42 -41.10
C LYS A 370 -15.15 11.91 -42.03
N SER A 371 -13.87 11.94 -41.62
CA SER A 371 -12.77 11.51 -42.50
C SER A 371 -12.38 10.04 -42.33
N LEU A 372 -12.71 9.39 -41.20
CA LEU A 372 -12.23 8.04 -40.87
C LEU A 372 -13.34 6.98 -40.83
N VAL A 373 -14.61 7.39 -40.93
CA VAL A 373 -15.77 6.47 -40.85
C VAL A 373 -16.26 6.00 -42.24
N SER A 374 -15.79 6.60 -43.33
CA SER A 374 -16.23 6.26 -44.70
C SER A 374 -15.69 4.93 -45.25
N GLU A 375 -14.62 4.36 -44.67
CA GLU A 375 -14.04 3.09 -45.16
C GLU A 375 -14.42 1.86 -44.35
N SER A 376 -15.02 2.01 -43.16
CA SER A 376 -15.32 0.88 -42.26
C SER A 376 -16.78 0.42 -42.26
N PHE A 377 -17.70 1.24 -42.78
CA PHE A 377 -19.15 0.98 -42.78
C PHE A 377 -19.62 0.43 -44.15
N LYS A 378 -19.23 -0.80 -44.48
CA LYS A 378 -19.89 -1.58 -45.55
C LYS A 378 -20.15 -3.04 -45.23
N LEU A 379 -19.92 -3.49 -43.99
CA LEU A 379 -20.20 -4.86 -43.58
C LEU A 379 -20.93 -4.86 -42.24
N ASN A 380 -22.10 -5.50 -42.20
CA ASN A 380 -22.99 -5.73 -41.06
C ASN A 380 -24.08 -4.68 -40.78
N GLU A 381 -24.96 -4.45 -41.74
CA GLU A 381 -26.40 -4.39 -41.46
C GLU A 381 -27.01 -5.77 -41.76
N SER A 382 -27.43 -6.49 -40.72
CA SER A 382 -28.43 -7.56 -40.81
C SER A 382 -28.75 -8.08 -39.41
N CYS A 383 -30.05 -8.21 -39.14
CA CYS A 383 -30.67 -8.96 -38.03
C CYS A 383 -30.95 -8.19 -36.72
N GLU A 384 -31.93 -7.30 -36.85
CA GLU A 384 -33.25 -7.34 -36.19
C GLU A 384 -33.44 -7.03 -34.69
N ARG A 385 -34.27 -6.00 -34.50
CA ARG A 385 -35.08 -5.66 -33.33
C ARG A 385 -36.29 -6.59 -33.24
N THR A 386 -36.75 -6.93 -32.03
CA THR A 386 -38.17 -6.76 -31.67
C THR A 386 -38.39 -6.63 -30.15
N THR A 387 -39.25 -5.66 -29.83
CA THR A 387 -39.89 -5.19 -28.57
C THR A 387 -40.84 -6.23 -27.92
N LEU A 388 -41.51 -6.11 -26.75
CA LEU A 388 -41.96 -5.04 -25.83
C LEU A 388 -42.49 -5.69 -24.50
N ALA A 389 -42.75 -4.86 -23.48
CA ALA A 389 -43.35 -5.05 -22.13
C ALA A 389 -44.65 -5.93 -22.01
N SER A 390 -45.09 -6.48 -20.87
CA SER A 390 -45.52 -5.81 -19.61
C SER A 390 -46.19 -6.77 -18.58
N ARG A 391 -46.19 -6.36 -17.28
CA ARG A 391 -47.18 -6.59 -16.17
C ARG A 391 -47.52 -7.99 -15.60
N MET A 392 -47.41 -8.14 -14.25
CA MET A 392 -48.54 -8.42 -13.33
C MET A 392 -48.17 -8.27 -11.83
N GLN A 393 -49.17 -7.99 -10.99
CA GLN A 393 -49.10 -7.51 -9.60
C GLN A 393 -50.14 -8.26 -8.73
N ARG A 394 -49.88 -8.37 -7.40
CA ARG A 394 -50.77 -8.57 -6.21
C ARG A 394 -51.05 -9.97 -5.62
N SER A 395 -50.81 -10.10 -4.31
CA SER A 395 -51.77 -10.31 -3.18
C SER A 395 -51.06 -11.03 -1.99
N LEU A 396 -50.72 -10.41 -0.85
CA LEU A 396 -51.48 -10.02 0.37
C LEU A 396 -51.95 -11.15 1.32
N CYS A 397 -51.34 -11.15 2.52
CA CYS A 397 -51.74 -11.41 3.93
C CYS A 397 -52.77 -12.52 4.29
N LEU A 398 -52.63 -13.27 5.41
CA LEU A 398 -52.84 -12.81 6.81
C LEU A 398 -52.50 -13.88 7.90
N ASN A 399 -52.36 -13.36 9.15
CA ASN A 399 -52.36 -13.95 10.51
C ASN A 399 -51.00 -14.49 11.04
N GLY A 400 -50.36 -13.94 12.09
CA GLY A 400 -50.81 -13.39 13.39
C GLY A 400 -50.58 -14.48 14.47
N SER A 401 -49.95 -14.34 15.65
CA SER A 401 -49.48 -13.28 16.56
C SER A 401 -48.45 -13.93 17.52
N CYS A 402 -47.50 -13.23 18.14
CA CYS A 402 -47.57 -12.81 19.55
C CYS A 402 -46.30 -12.04 19.96
N LEU A 403 -46.48 -11.23 20.99
CA LEU A 403 -45.75 -10.04 21.43
C LEU A 403 -44.61 -10.29 22.46
N ASP A 404 -43.85 -9.22 22.68
CA ASP A 404 -43.10 -8.81 23.88
C ASP A 404 -41.70 -9.41 24.15
N ASN A 405 -40.66 -8.60 23.91
CA ASN A 405 -39.99 -7.84 24.98
C ASN A 405 -38.75 -7.08 24.47
N CYS A 406 -38.82 -5.76 24.59
CA CYS A 406 -37.67 -4.87 24.67
C CYS A 406 -37.14 -4.94 26.12
N TRP A 407 -35.83 -4.97 26.37
CA TRP A 407 -35.10 -4.29 27.47
C TRP A 407 -33.66 -4.81 27.62
N THR A 408 -32.75 -3.84 27.77
CA THR A 408 -31.37 -3.89 28.29
C THR A 408 -30.24 -4.51 27.45
N LYS A 409 -29.50 -3.62 26.77
CA LYS A 409 -28.04 -3.71 26.66
C LYS A 409 -27.47 -3.88 28.08
N SER A 410 -26.88 -5.03 28.34
CA SER A 410 -25.95 -5.22 29.46
C SER A 410 -24.53 -5.23 28.89
N ASP A 411 -23.70 -4.40 29.51
CA ASP A 411 -22.29 -4.25 29.24
C ASP A 411 -21.56 -5.60 29.33
N ASN A 412 -21.01 -6.05 28.20
CA ASN A 412 -20.05 -7.15 28.21
C ASN A 412 -18.64 -6.56 28.42
N LYS A 413 -18.42 -5.97 29.60
CA LYS A 413 -17.07 -5.70 30.12
C LYS A 413 -16.49 -7.02 30.58
N ILE A 414 -15.61 -7.58 29.76
CA ILE A 414 -14.80 -8.75 30.10
C ILE A 414 -13.82 -8.36 31.23
N GLY A 415 -13.89 -9.09 32.35
CA GLY A 415 -12.78 -9.29 33.29
C GLY A 415 -12.40 -8.15 34.23
N VAL A 416 -13.30 -7.71 35.12
CA VAL A 416 -12.87 -6.94 36.31
C VAL A 416 -12.46 -7.92 37.40
N ALA A 417 -11.16 -7.98 37.71
CA ALA A 417 -10.68 -8.64 38.91
C ALA A 417 -11.26 -7.93 40.14
N MET A 418 -12.13 -8.63 40.88
CA MET A 418 -12.80 -8.15 42.09
C MET A 418 -11.91 -8.07 43.34
N ASN A 419 -10.60 -7.87 43.17
CA ASN A 419 -9.69 -7.56 44.26
C ASN A 419 -8.79 -6.42 43.76
N GLY A 420 -8.74 -5.29 44.47
CA GLY A 420 -8.03 -4.06 44.08
C GLY A 420 -6.49 -4.16 44.02
N VAL A 421 -5.96 -5.28 43.53
CA VAL A 421 -4.55 -5.55 43.32
C VAL A 421 -4.29 -5.45 41.82
N ILE A 422 -3.52 -4.44 41.42
CA ILE A 422 -3.07 -4.25 40.03
C ILE A 422 -2.21 -5.46 39.64
N TYR A 423 -2.57 -6.14 38.55
CA TYR A 423 -1.73 -7.19 38.02
C TYR A 423 -0.48 -6.58 37.38
N HIS A 424 0.69 -7.03 37.84
CA HIS A 424 1.98 -6.59 37.32
C HIS A 424 2.96 -7.74 37.26
N GLU A 425 3.24 -8.18 36.03
CA GLU A 425 4.23 -9.18 35.74
C GLU A 425 5.58 -8.53 35.45
N LYS A 426 6.60 -8.99 36.19
CA LYS A 426 7.99 -8.56 36.02
C LYS A 426 8.63 -9.34 34.89
N GLN A 427 9.59 -8.69 34.24
CA GLN A 427 10.31 -9.29 33.13
C GLN A 427 11.10 -10.50 33.62
N VAL A 428 10.79 -11.67 33.06
CA VAL A 428 11.57 -12.88 33.24
C VAL A 428 12.29 -13.20 31.93
N LYS A 429 13.62 -13.26 31.96
CA LYS A 429 14.48 -13.42 30.76
C LYS A 429 14.27 -12.26 29.77
N GLU A 430 14.32 -12.53 28.46
CA GLU A 430 14.17 -11.52 27.40
C GLU A 430 12.74 -11.50 26.80
N MET A 431 11.73 -11.80 27.62
CA MET A 431 10.33 -11.99 27.20
C MET A 431 9.49 -10.70 27.32
N CYS A 432 10.08 -9.51 27.09
CA CYS A 432 9.40 -8.25 27.39
C CYS A 432 8.04 -8.11 26.68
N ALA A 433 7.93 -8.49 25.40
CA ALA A 433 6.68 -8.44 24.64
C ALA A 433 5.55 -9.30 25.27
N LEU A 434 5.86 -10.50 25.75
CA LEU A 434 4.89 -11.37 26.43
C LEU A 434 4.34 -10.69 27.69
N HIS A 435 5.25 -10.17 28.52
CA HIS A 435 4.87 -9.52 29.78
C HIS A 435 4.13 -8.20 29.54
N THR A 436 4.49 -7.45 28.49
CA THR A 436 3.73 -6.28 28.04
C THR A 436 2.29 -6.65 27.72
N LEU A 437 2.07 -7.72 26.95
CA LEU A 437 0.72 -8.18 26.61
C LEU A 437 -0.07 -8.62 27.87
N ASN A 438 0.54 -9.39 28.77
CA ASN A 438 -0.13 -9.81 30.01
C ASN A 438 -0.45 -8.63 30.93
N ASN A 439 0.48 -7.68 31.06
CA ASN A 439 0.27 -6.44 31.81
C ASN A 439 -0.83 -5.59 31.17
N LEU A 440 -0.89 -5.49 29.84
CA LEU A 440 -1.94 -4.73 29.15
C LEU A 440 -3.33 -5.32 29.42
N PHE A 441 -3.46 -6.65 29.43
CA PHE A 441 -4.72 -7.35 29.69
C PHE A 441 -5.06 -7.50 31.18
N GLN A 442 -4.14 -7.13 32.08
CA GLN A 442 -4.31 -7.26 33.54
C GLN A 442 -4.67 -8.69 33.98
N GLU A 443 -4.14 -9.69 33.27
CA GLU A 443 -4.46 -11.09 33.49
C GLU A 443 -3.19 -11.95 33.40
N ARG A 444 -3.03 -12.84 34.39
CA ARG A 444 -1.95 -13.81 34.40
C ARG A 444 -2.16 -14.82 33.28
N GLU A 445 -1.12 -15.05 32.49
CA GLU A 445 -1.18 -15.96 31.34
C GLU A 445 -2.28 -15.57 30.35
N ALA A 446 -2.60 -14.27 30.26
CA ALA A 446 -3.41 -13.75 29.16
C ALA A 446 -2.83 -14.33 27.88
N PHE A 447 -1.57 -14.07 27.58
CA PHE A 447 -0.80 -14.75 26.57
C PHE A 447 0.23 -15.67 27.23
N ASN A 448 0.62 -16.71 26.51
CA ASN A 448 1.72 -17.58 26.91
C ASN A 448 2.76 -17.72 25.80
N LYS A 449 3.94 -18.21 26.18
CA LYS A 449 5.06 -18.38 25.25
C LYS A 449 4.71 -19.28 24.06
N TYR A 450 3.94 -20.34 24.28
CA TYR A 450 3.57 -21.26 23.21
C TYR A 450 2.71 -20.57 22.15
N GLU A 451 1.74 -19.76 22.58
CA GLU A 451 0.91 -18.95 21.68
C GLU A 451 1.73 -17.96 20.85
N LEU A 452 2.68 -17.24 21.47
CA LEU A 452 3.54 -16.31 20.74
C LEU A 452 4.53 -17.03 19.81
N ASP A 453 5.02 -18.20 20.19
CA ASP A 453 5.88 -19.04 19.36
C ASP A 453 5.11 -19.59 18.14
N ASP A 454 3.86 -19.99 18.31
CA ASP A 454 2.96 -20.41 17.23
C ASP A 454 2.67 -19.26 16.25
N ILE A 455 2.48 -18.05 16.76
CA ILE A 455 2.34 -16.84 15.93
C ILE A 455 3.63 -16.61 15.13
N CYS A 456 4.81 -16.73 15.74
CA CYS A 456 6.08 -16.60 15.01
C CYS A 456 6.17 -17.60 13.86
N HIS A 457 5.81 -18.86 14.10
CA HIS A 457 5.81 -19.90 13.07
C HIS A 457 4.80 -19.62 11.96
N SER A 458 3.61 -19.12 12.32
CA SER A 458 2.57 -18.75 11.36
C SER A 458 2.98 -17.57 10.47
N LEU A 459 3.70 -16.59 11.03
CA LEU A 459 4.19 -15.42 10.30
C LEU A 459 5.32 -15.75 9.33
N SER A 460 6.13 -16.77 9.62
CA SER A 460 7.25 -17.22 8.79
C SER A 460 7.34 -18.75 8.76
N PRO A 461 6.50 -19.45 7.97
CA PRO A 461 6.56 -20.90 7.85
C PRO A 461 7.83 -21.32 7.09
N ASN A 462 8.47 -22.41 7.53
CA ASN A 462 9.59 -23.07 6.84
C ASN A 462 10.95 -22.35 6.80
N VAL A 463 11.24 -21.47 7.77
CA VAL A 463 12.59 -20.89 7.95
C VAL A 463 13.31 -21.54 9.13
N TRP A 464 14.59 -21.87 8.94
CA TRP A 464 15.42 -22.47 9.99
C TRP A 464 15.71 -21.51 11.16
N ILE A 465 15.80 -20.21 10.85
CA ILE A 465 15.90 -19.11 11.81
C ILE A 465 14.64 -18.26 11.65
N ASN A 466 13.83 -18.18 12.70
CA ASN A 466 12.63 -17.33 12.68
C ASN A 466 13.03 -15.86 12.92
N PRO A 467 12.80 -14.94 11.97
CA PRO A 467 13.22 -13.54 12.10
C PRO A 467 12.44 -12.78 13.18
N HIS A 468 11.28 -13.28 13.59
CA HIS A 468 10.39 -12.66 14.59
C HIS A 468 10.73 -13.06 16.03
N LYS A 469 11.81 -13.85 16.22
CA LYS A 469 12.25 -14.35 17.53
C LYS A 469 13.78 -14.30 17.63
N SER A 470 14.29 -13.98 18.83
CA SER A 470 15.73 -14.07 19.10
C SER A 470 16.31 -15.45 18.73
N LEU A 471 17.45 -15.45 18.04
CA LEU A 471 18.22 -16.63 17.58
C LEU A 471 18.47 -17.69 18.65
N LEU A 472 18.57 -17.29 19.93
CA LEU A 472 18.81 -18.18 21.06
C LEU A 472 17.52 -18.72 21.70
N GLY A 473 16.35 -18.47 21.12
CA GLY A 473 15.06 -18.92 21.65
C GLY A 473 14.61 -18.19 22.93
N LEU A 474 15.24 -17.05 23.25
CA LEU A 474 15.03 -16.28 24.48
C LEU A 474 13.80 -15.33 24.44
N GLY A 475 13.09 -15.28 23.31
CA GLY A 475 11.75 -14.66 23.17
C GLY A 475 11.67 -13.13 23.17
N ASN A 476 12.67 -12.45 22.63
CA ASN A 476 12.46 -11.10 22.09
C ASN A 476 11.57 -11.24 20.85
N TYR A 477 10.29 -10.95 21.01
CA TYR A 477 9.33 -10.89 19.91
C TYR A 477 9.29 -9.49 19.32
N ASP A 478 9.16 -9.41 17.99
CA ASP A 478 8.98 -8.15 17.31
C ASP A 478 7.52 -7.66 17.35
N VAL A 479 7.29 -6.47 16.78
CA VAL A 479 5.98 -5.84 16.74
C VAL A 479 4.93 -6.69 16.01
N ASN A 480 5.31 -7.46 14.98
CA ASN A 480 4.35 -8.24 14.19
C ASN A 480 3.73 -9.36 15.04
N VAL A 481 4.52 -9.95 15.94
CA VAL A 481 4.03 -10.95 16.88
C VAL A 481 3.03 -10.33 17.86
N ILE A 482 3.33 -9.13 18.38
CA ILE A 482 2.41 -8.39 19.27
C ILE A 482 1.10 -8.07 18.54
N MET A 483 1.17 -7.54 17.32
CA MET A 483 0.00 -7.20 16.52
C MET A 483 -0.85 -8.43 16.21
N ALA A 484 -0.23 -9.52 15.77
CA ALA A 484 -0.94 -10.77 15.49
C ALA A 484 -1.57 -11.38 16.75
N ALA A 485 -0.92 -11.25 17.92
CA ALA A 485 -1.44 -11.70 19.20
C ALA A 485 -2.69 -10.90 19.60
N LEU A 486 -2.64 -9.57 19.48
CA LEU A 486 -3.78 -8.69 19.73
C LEU A 486 -4.95 -9.00 18.79
N HIS A 487 -4.65 -9.16 17.50
CA HIS A 487 -5.66 -9.48 16.48
C HIS A 487 -6.38 -10.80 16.77
N ARG A 488 -5.68 -11.83 17.27
CA ARG A 488 -6.30 -13.10 17.71
C ARG A 488 -7.32 -12.92 18.84
N ARG A 489 -7.30 -11.77 19.54
CA ARG A 489 -8.26 -11.42 20.61
C ARG A 489 -9.25 -10.33 20.22
N GLY A 490 -9.33 -9.95 18.94
CA GLY A 490 -10.23 -8.91 18.47
C GLY A 490 -9.79 -7.49 18.86
N TYR A 491 -8.49 -7.28 19.00
CA TYR A 491 -7.87 -5.98 19.20
C TYR A 491 -6.92 -5.64 18.06
N GLU A 492 -6.80 -4.37 17.73
CA GLU A 492 -5.81 -3.84 16.79
C GLU A 492 -4.81 -2.96 17.55
N ALA A 493 -3.55 -2.99 17.10
CA ALA A 493 -2.54 -2.02 17.51
C ALA A 493 -2.27 -1.05 16.36
N ILE A 494 -2.58 0.22 16.59
CA ILE A 494 -2.42 1.30 15.62
C ILE A 494 -1.14 2.06 15.99
N TRP A 495 -0.24 2.23 15.04
CA TRP A 495 0.94 3.07 15.25
C TRP A 495 0.53 4.54 15.35
N PHE A 496 0.85 5.21 16.46
CA PHE A 496 0.51 6.60 16.69
C PHE A 496 1.54 7.53 16.06
N ASP A 497 1.09 8.39 15.16
CA ASP A 497 1.91 9.42 14.55
C ASP A 497 2.34 10.46 15.59
N LYS A 498 3.65 10.50 15.88
CA LYS A 498 4.24 11.41 16.89
C LYS A 498 4.07 12.90 16.56
N ARG A 499 3.68 13.24 15.34
CA ARG A 499 3.42 14.62 14.92
C ARG A 499 2.03 15.11 15.35
N LYS A 500 1.12 14.20 15.68
CA LYS A 500 -0.21 14.54 16.20
C LYS A 500 -0.13 14.82 17.70
N ASP A 501 -0.91 15.80 18.16
CA ASP A 501 -1.11 16.02 19.59
C ASP A 501 -1.94 14.86 20.16
N PRO A 502 -1.48 14.14 21.20
CA PRO A 502 -2.24 13.06 21.85
C PRO A 502 -3.61 13.47 22.37
N LYS A 503 -3.92 14.77 22.46
CA LYS A 503 -5.29 15.27 22.69
C LYS A 503 -6.29 14.83 21.63
N CYS A 504 -5.86 14.41 20.43
CA CYS A 504 -6.74 13.85 19.43
C CYS A 504 -7.24 12.43 19.76
N LEU A 505 -6.79 11.82 20.86
CA LEU A 505 -7.16 10.47 21.25
C LEU A 505 -8.48 10.47 22.03
N ASN A 506 -9.44 9.67 21.56
CA ASN A 506 -10.64 9.36 22.32
C ASN A 506 -10.34 8.24 23.33
N LEU A 507 -9.81 8.63 24.50
CA LEU A 507 -9.37 7.71 25.56
C LEU A 507 -10.46 6.70 25.99
N ALA A 508 -11.75 7.04 25.88
CA ALA A 508 -12.84 6.14 26.26
C ALA A 508 -12.95 4.90 25.35
N ASN A 509 -12.47 4.99 24.11
CA ASN A 509 -12.48 3.92 23.13
C ASN A 509 -11.13 3.18 23.04
N ILE A 510 -10.16 3.56 23.86
CA ILE A 510 -8.82 2.98 23.86
C ILE A 510 -8.73 1.92 24.95
N PHE A 511 -8.33 0.71 24.56
CA PHE A 511 -8.06 -0.36 25.50
C PHE A 511 -6.78 -0.02 26.26
N GLY A 512 -5.68 0.28 25.58
CA GLY A 512 -4.49 0.79 26.26
C GLY A 512 -3.41 1.17 25.27
N PHE A 513 -2.20 1.36 25.76
CA PHE A 513 -1.08 1.75 24.93
C PHE A 513 0.09 0.79 25.08
N ILE A 514 0.83 0.60 23.99
CA ILE A 514 2.12 -0.08 24.00
C ILE A 514 3.18 0.92 23.54
N LEU A 515 4.19 1.13 24.37
CA LEU A 515 5.36 1.91 24.01
C LEU A 515 6.52 1.00 23.62
N ASN A 516 7.21 1.35 22.55
CA ASN A 516 8.50 0.77 22.19
C ASN A 516 9.60 1.78 22.55
N VAL A 517 10.48 1.44 23.48
CA VAL A 517 11.52 2.35 23.97
C VAL A 517 12.92 1.74 23.79
N PRO A 518 13.95 2.54 23.52
CA PRO A 518 15.33 2.06 23.57
C PRO A 518 15.68 1.66 25.00
N SER A 519 16.43 0.58 25.15
CA SER A 519 16.89 0.06 26.42
C SER A 519 18.34 -0.42 26.33
N ASP A 520 19.09 -0.12 27.38
CA ASP A 520 20.47 -0.61 27.54
C ASP A 520 20.51 -2.10 27.91
N TYR A 521 21.55 -2.78 27.42
CA TYR A 521 21.84 -4.17 27.75
C TYR A 521 23.00 -4.27 28.76
N LYS A 522 22.74 -4.90 29.90
CA LYS A 522 23.74 -5.16 30.94
C LYS A 522 24.14 -6.63 30.92
N LEU A 523 25.44 -6.91 30.74
CA LEU A 523 26.01 -8.25 30.92
C LEU A 523 26.83 -8.26 32.21
N GLY A 524 26.25 -8.77 33.30
CA GLY A 524 26.86 -8.68 34.62
C GLY A 524 27.01 -7.21 35.07
N PHE A 525 28.24 -6.80 35.39
CA PHE A 525 28.60 -5.43 35.79
C PHE A 525 29.00 -4.52 34.60
N VAL A 526 29.04 -5.05 33.38
CA VAL A 526 29.46 -4.30 32.17
C VAL A 526 28.24 -3.86 31.36
N MET A 527 28.14 -2.56 31.07
CA MET A 527 27.21 -2.05 30.05
C MET A 527 27.80 -2.30 28.68
N LEU A 528 27.10 -3.08 27.86
CA LEU A 528 27.47 -3.27 26.45
C LEU A 528 26.80 -2.17 25.61
N PRO A 529 27.48 -1.59 24.60
CA PRO A 529 26.94 -0.55 23.74
C PRO A 529 25.97 -1.11 22.69
N LEU A 530 25.11 -2.05 23.08
CA LEU A 530 24.09 -2.66 22.25
C LEU A 530 22.72 -2.15 22.73
N ARG A 531 22.15 -1.19 22.00
CA ARG A 531 20.79 -0.70 22.24
C ARG A 531 19.79 -1.75 21.77
N ARG A 532 18.89 -2.18 22.67
CA ARG A 532 17.78 -3.09 22.34
C ARG A 532 16.44 -2.38 22.47
N ARG A 533 15.43 -2.92 21.82
CA ARG A 533 14.04 -2.47 21.96
C ARG A 533 13.39 -3.10 23.18
N HIS A 534 12.53 -2.34 23.86
CA HIS A 534 11.79 -2.77 25.04
C HIS A 534 10.35 -2.32 24.95
N TRP A 535 9.43 -3.24 25.29
CA TRP A 535 8.00 -3.02 25.19
C TRP A 535 7.42 -2.69 26.56
N VAL A 536 6.58 -1.66 26.63
CA VAL A 536 5.98 -1.15 27.87
C VAL A 536 4.48 -1.00 27.68
N ALA A 537 3.69 -1.52 28.61
CA ALA A 537 2.24 -1.36 28.59
C ALA A 537 1.83 -0.15 29.44
N ILE A 538 0.86 0.62 28.96
CA ILE A 538 0.15 1.64 29.73
C ILE A 538 -1.32 1.28 29.70
N ARG A 539 -1.95 1.27 30.88
CA ARG A 539 -3.33 0.81 31.02
C ARG A 539 -4.10 1.66 32.01
N ASP A 540 -5.33 1.98 31.66
CA ASP A 540 -6.34 2.46 32.61
C ASP A 540 -6.85 1.30 33.47
N ILE A 541 -6.75 1.47 34.79
CA ILE A 541 -7.26 0.55 35.79
C ILE A 541 -8.12 1.37 36.76
N CYS A 542 -9.44 1.23 36.63
CA CYS A 542 -10.43 1.91 37.45
C CYS A 542 -10.33 3.46 37.39
N GLY A 543 -10.11 4.04 36.21
CA GLY A 543 -10.06 5.49 35.98
C GLY A 543 -8.71 6.12 36.33
N THR A 544 -7.66 5.31 36.46
CA THR A 544 -6.30 5.72 36.76
C THR A 544 -5.33 4.97 35.85
N TYR A 545 -4.47 5.71 35.16
CA TYR A 545 -3.47 5.17 34.25
C TYR A 545 -2.19 4.80 35.00
N TYR A 546 -1.64 3.64 34.64
CA TYR A 546 -0.39 3.13 35.16
C TYR A 546 0.57 2.79 34.02
N ASN A 547 1.84 3.12 34.22
CA ASN A 547 2.95 2.55 33.47
C ASN A 547 3.29 1.18 34.09
N LEU A 548 3.09 0.14 33.29
CA LEU A 548 3.26 -1.26 33.67
C LEU A 548 4.52 -1.85 33.05
N ASP A 549 5.59 -1.07 32.96
CA ASP A 549 6.90 -1.55 32.55
C ASP A 549 7.29 -2.76 33.40
N SER A 550 7.55 -3.89 32.72
CA SER A 550 7.93 -5.15 33.34
C SER A 550 9.31 -5.07 34.02
N LYS A 551 10.11 -4.02 33.77
CA LYS A 551 11.37 -3.74 34.48
C LYS A 551 11.20 -3.06 35.82
N PHE A 552 10.04 -2.47 36.10
CA PHE A 552 9.80 -1.83 37.39
C PHE A 552 9.55 -2.85 38.50
N GLN A 553 9.82 -2.44 39.74
CA GLN A 553 9.52 -3.28 40.91
C GLN A 553 8.02 -3.34 41.21
N SER A 554 7.27 -2.33 40.78
CA SER A 554 5.83 -2.18 40.94
C SER A 554 5.27 -1.26 39.83
N PRO A 555 3.95 -1.28 39.55
CA PRO A 555 3.30 -0.31 38.67
C PRO A 555 3.67 1.12 39.05
N GLN A 556 3.99 1.94 38.05
CA GLN A 556 4.20 3.37 38.26
C GLN A 556 2.90 4.12 37.95
N LEU A 557 2.40 4.88 38.92
CA LEU A 557 1.24 5.75 38.74
C LEU A 557 1.56 6.85 37.73
N ILE A 558 0.70 7.01 36.72
CA ILE A 558 0.72 8.16 35.81
C ILE A 558 -0.29 9.20 36.28
N GLY A 559 -1.54 8.79 36.54
CA GLY A 559 -2.61 9.69 36.98
C GLY A 559 -3.92 9.47 36.21
N ARG A 560 -4.68 10.54 35.96
CA ARG A 560 -5.97 10.49 35.24
C ARG A 560 -5.79 10.85 33.76
N MET A 561 -6.88 11.21 33.09
CA MET A 561 -6.92 11.47 31.64
C MET A 561 -5.91 12.54 31.19
N ASP A 562 -5.86 13.69 31.88
CA ASP A 562 -4.93 14.77 31.52
C ASP A 562 -3.47 14.37 31.76
N ASP A 563 -3.22 13.62 32.85
CA ASP A 563 -1.88 13.16 33.21
C ASP A 563 -1.34 12.16 32.18
N VAL A 564 -2.18 11.25 31.67
CA VAL A 564 -1.75 10.31 30.64
C VAL A 564 -1.50 11.00 29.30
N VAL A 565 -2.31 11.99 28.91
CA VAL A 565 -2.08 12.77 27.69
C VAL A 565 -0.75 13.52 27.79
N ALA A 566 -0.49 14.20 28.92
CA ALA A 566 0.77 14.90 29.16
C ALA A 566 1.96 13.93 29.19
N TYR A 567 1.80 12.75 29.81
CA TYR A 567 2.80 11.70 29.83
C TYR A 567 3.14 11.21 28.41
N LEU A 568 2.12 10.87 27.61
CA LEU A 568 2.29 10.41 26.22
C LEU A 568 2.96 11.49 25.37
N TYR A 569 2.54 12.75 25.50
CA TYR A 569 3.17 13.88 24.81
C TYR A 569 4.67 13.94 25.11
N GLY A 570 5.07 13.78 26.37
CA GLY A 570 6.48 13.73 26.78
C GLY A 570 7.24 12.52 26.21
N GLN A 571 6.62 11.35 26.08
CA GLN A 571 7.25 10.19 25.44
C GLN A 571 7.48 10.41 23.94
N LEU A 572 6.53 11.06 23.26
CA LEU A 572 6.55 11.29 21.81
C LEU A 572 7.57 12.36 21.37
N GLN A 573 8.06 13.19 22.28
CA GLN A 573 9.18 14.11 21.99
C GLN A 573 10.47 13.37 21.59
N SER A 574 10.60 12.09 21.92
CA SER A 574 11.75 11.28 21.55
C SER A 574 11.59 10.63 20.17
N LYS A 575 12.53 10.92 19.26
CA LYS A 575 12.61 10.24 17.95
C LYS A 575 12.76 8.73 18.07
N GLU A 576 13.35 8.24 19.15
CA GLU A 576 13.62 6.82 19.35
C GLU A 576 12.45 6.02 19.96
N LYS A 577 11.40 6.67 20.50
CA LYS A 577 10.28 5.99 21.19
C LYS A 577 9.03 5.91 20.33
N GLU A 578 8.47 4.73 20.09
CA GLU A 578 7.23 4.58 19.30
C GLU A 578 6.05 4.30 20.23
N LEU A 579 4.87 4.77 19.83
CA LEU A 579 3.62 4.57 20.56
C LEU A 579 2.63 3.80 19.68
N PHE A 580 1.99 2.79 20.26
CA PHE A 580 0.90 2.06 19.65
C PHE A 580 -0.34 2.23 20.51
N VAL A 581 -1.46 2.61 19.88
CA VAL A 581 -2.78 2.67 20.48
C VAL A 581 -3.46 1.33 20.27
N VAL A 582 -3.85 0.66 21.35
CA VAL A 582 -4.54 -0.62 21.30
C VAL A 582 -6.03 -0.39 21.49
N VAL A 583 -6.83 -0.80 20.52
CA VAL A 583 -8.30 -0.65 20.51
C VAL A 583 -8.97 -1.95 20.07
N HIS A 584 -10.27 -2.09 20.31
CA HIS A 584 -11.03 -3.19 19.74
C HIS A 584 -11.15 -3.06 18.20
N SER A 585 -11.18 -4.18 17.48
CA SER A 585 -11.18 -4.17 16.00
C SER A 585 -12.43 -3.52 15.36
N ASP A 586 -13.52 -3.33 16.10
CA ASP A 586 -14.71 -2.57 15.66
C ASP A 586 -14.50 -1.05 15.83
N VAL A 587 -13.83 -0.62 16.90
CA VAL A 587 -13.40 0.78 17.10
C VAL A 587 -12.42 1.18 15.99
N GLU A 588 -11.47 0.31 15.63
CA GLU A 588 -10.55 0.60 14.52
C GLU A 588 -11.29 0.71 13.18
N ARG A 589 -12.21 -0.21 12.88
CA ARG A 589 -13.02 -0.16 11.65
C ARG A 589 -13.82 1.13 11.49
N SER A 590 -14.22 1.75 12.60
CA SER A 590 -14.94 3.02 12.62
C SER A 590 -14.04 4.24 12.85
N GLN A 591 -12.73 4.03 13.06
CA GLN A 591 -11.76 5.04 13.49
C GLN A 591 -12.19 5.77 14.79
N GLY A 592 -13.03 5.16 15.62
CA GLY A 592 -13.63 5.79 16.80
C GLY A 592 -12.65 6.13 17.94
N TRP A 593 -11.39 5.74 17.80
CA TRP A 593 -10.30 6.06 18.72
C TRP A 593 -9.70 7.45 18.49
N GLN A 594 -9.98 8.10 17.36
CA GLN A 594 -9.58 9.47 17.06
C GLN A 594 -10.79 10.42 17.25
N LEU A 595 -10.55 11.59 17.85
CA LEU A 595 -11.52 12.68 17.90
C LEU A 595 -11.47 13.45 16.58
N ASP A 596 -12.63 13.69 15.96
CA ASP A 596 -12.75 14.58 14.80
C ASP A 596 -12.51 16.04 15.21
N ASP A 597 -11.94 16.85 14.33
CA ASP A 597 -11.63 18.28 14.56
C ASP A 597 -12.85 19.12 15.02
N ILE A 598 -14.07 18.65 14.73
CA ILE A 598 -15.33 19.28 15.14
C ILE A 598 -15.63 19.04 16.63
N CYS A 599 -15.25 17.89 17.19
CA CYS A 599 -15.47 17.54 18.60
C CYS A 599 -14.45 18.18 19.54
N SER A 600 -13.22 18.43 19.07
CA SER A 600 -12.18 19.11 19.84
C SER A 600 -12.64 20.48 20.37
N ASN A 601 -13.46 21.21 19.60
CA ASN A 601 -14.04 22.50 20.02
C ASN A 601 -15.24 22.36 20.97
N HIS A 602 -15.97 21.25 20.93
CA HIS A 602 -17.17 21.05 21.77
C HIS A 602 -16.83 20.56 23.17
N VAL A 603 -15.78 19.74 23.32
CA VAL A 603 -15.27 19.30 24.64
C VAL A 603 -14.63 20.48 25.39
N ILE A 604 -13.88 21.35 24.69
CA ILE A 604 -13.32 22.58 25.27
C ILE A 604 -14.42 23.58 25.70
N ALA A 605 -15.58 23.56 25.02
CA ALA A 605 -16.72 24.44 25.34
C ALA A 605 -17.56 23.95 26.52
N LEU A 606 -17.51 22.66 26.87
CA LEU A 606 -18.25 22.10 28.02
C LEU A 606 -17.49 22.25 29.33
N ASP A 607 -16.15 22.27 29.30
CA ASP A 607 -15.31 22.37 30.50
C ASP A 607 -15.09 23.82 31.00
N ASN A 608 -15.46 24.82 30.18
CA ASN A 608 -15.29 26.25 30.49
C ASN A 608 -16.56 26.96 31.00
N ARG A 609 -17.61 26.25 31.40
CA ARG A 609 -18.77 26.90 32.05
C ARG A 609 -18.52 27.14 33.53
N SER A 610 -18.22 28.39 33.85
CA SER A 610 -18.27 28.93 35.22
C SER A 610 -19.69 28.81 35.81
N PRO A 611 -19.87 28.59 37.13
CA PRO A 611 -21.18 28.39 37.77
C PRO A 611 -22.13 29.61 37.79
N LYS A 612 -21.93 30.63 36.93
CA LYS A 612 -22.66 31.91 37.00
C LYS A 612 -23.69 32.17 35.90
N ASP A 613 -23.80 31.31 34.89
CA ASP A 613 -24.74 31.50 33.79
C ASP A 613 -25.94 30.54 33.86
N LEU A 614 -26.73 30.66 34.93
CA LEU A 614 -28.09 30.13 34.99
C LEU A 614 -29.03 31.22 35.50
N HIS A 615 -29.74 31.85 34.57
CA HIS A 615 -30.87 32.74 34.85
C HIS A 615 -32.18 32.14 34.29
N PRO A 616 -33.33 32.54 34.86
CA PRO A 616 -34.39 31.61 35.25
C PRO A 616 -35.35 31.30 34.10
N ALA A 617 -35.81 30.04 34.07
CA ALA A 617 -36.88 29.60 33.19
C ALA A 617 -38.20 30.30 33.54
N ALA A 618 -38.86 30.84 32.51
CA ALA A 618 -40.18 31.44 32.57
C ALA A 618 -41.28 30.36 32.69
N SER A 619 -42.26 30.71 33.52
CA SER A 619 -43.59 30.12 33.78
C SER A 619 -44.45 29.90 32.52
N VAL A 620 -45.38 28.93 32.39
CA VAL A 620 -46.76 28.72 32.97
C VAL A 620 -47.39 27.53 32.15
N PRO A 621 -48.58 26.92 32.41
CA PRO A 621 -49.36 26.53 33.62
C PRO A 621 -49.35 24.97 33.82
N GLY A 622 -49.61 24.35 34.97
CA GLY A 622 -50.81 24.42 35.82
C GLY A 622 -51.74 23.24 35.48
N ASP A 623 -51.74 22.18 36.30
CA ASP A 623 -52.90 21.34 36.63
C ASP A 623 -52.55 20.31 37.75
N ASP A 624 -53.17 20.55 38.91
CA ASP A 624 -53.71 19.68 39.95
C ASP A 624 -52.94 18.52 40.64
N CYS A 625 -52.76 18.76 41.96
CA CYS A 625 -52.63 17.91 43.17
C CYS A 625 -53.41 16.56 43.22
N PRO A 626 -53.22 15.66 44.24
CA PRO A 626 -52.72 15.92 45.60
C PRO A 626 -51.77 14.89 46.29
N VAL A 627 -50.89 15.45 47.13
CA VAL A 627 -50.62 15.18 48.56
C VAL A 627 -50.83 13.78 49.17
N SER A 628 -49.75 13.19 49.69
CA SER A 628 -49.58 12.62 51.05
C SER A 628 -48.08 12.31 51.23
N GLY A 629 -47.37 12.49 52.35
CA GLY A 629 -47.70 12.63 53.76
C GLY A 629 -46.75 11.73 54.55
N HIS A 630 -45.97 12.33 55.48
CA HIS A 630 -45.18 11.70 56.56
C HIS A 630 -43.70 11.32 56.36
N SER A 631 -42.84 12.14 56.98
CA SER A 631 -41.66 11.67 57.74
C SER A 631 -42.10 11.02 59.08
N PRO A 632 -41.22 10.30 59.79
CA PRO A 632 -40.38 11.01 60.76
C PRO A 632 -38.92 10.53 60.85
N ARG A 633 -38.07 11.46 61.32
CA ARG A 633 -36.75 11.25 61.90
C ARG A 633 -36.83 10.44 63.19
N ILE A 634 -35.79 9.64 63.47
CA ILE A 634 -35.38 9.30 64.83
C ILE A 634 -33.85 9.46 64.93
N ASP A 635 -33.44 10.38 65.80
CA ASP A 635 -32.10 10.52 66.36
C ASP A 635 -31.82 9.40 67.38
N GLY A 636 -30.56 8.99 67.53
CA GLY A 636 -30.18 7.92 68.46
C GLY A 636 -28.67 7.75 68.65
N ASP A 637 -28.07 8.79 69.21
CA ASP A 637 -26.79 8.90 69.92
C ASP A 637 -26.27 7.62 70.64
N ARG A 638 -24.94 7.36 70.55
CA ARG A 638 -23.98 7.06 71.67
C ARG A 638 -22.82 6.09 71.38
N THR A 639 -21.61 6.68 71.35
CA THR A 639 -20.38 6.39 72.13
C THR A 639 -19.98 4.96 72.54
N LEU A 640 -18.72 4.59 72.22
CA LEU A 640 -17.58 4.18 73.11
C LEU A 640 -16.58 3.35 72.26
N ALA A 641 -15.39 3.84 71.90
CA ALA A 641 -14.16 4.03 72.69
C ALA A 641 -13.27 2.77 72.83
N THR A 642 -11.95 3.03 72.85
CA THR A 642 -10.76 2.17 73.11
C THR A 642 -10.14 1.49 71.87
N SER A 643 -9.02 2.02 71.34
CA SER A 643 -7.60 1.87 71.76
C SER A 643 -7.10 0.42 71.63
N ALA A 644 -5.88 0.06 71.24
CA ALA A 644 -4.67 0.70 70.75
C ALA A 644 -3.73 -0.49 70.46
N THR A 645 -2.84 -0.41 69.47
CA THR A 645 -1.42 -0.77 69.65
C THR A 645 -0.60 -0.45 68.40
N LEU A 646 0.52 0.21 68.65
CA LEU A 646 1.63 0.52 67.76
C LEU A 646 2.52 -0.71 67.48
N ASP A 647 3.22 -0.60 66.34
CA ASP A 647 4.59 -1.02 66.04
C ASP A 647 5.04 -2.48 66.17
N ARG A 648 5.30 -3.10 65.00
CA ARG A 648 6.67 -3.26 64.47
C ARG A 648 6.69 -3.59 62.99
#